data_AF-A0A8C6KI33-F1
#
_entry.id   AF-A0A8C6KI33-F1
#
_cell.length_a   1.000
_cell.length_b   1.000
_cell.length_c   1.000
_cell.angle_alpha   90.00
_cell.angle_beta   90.00
_cell.angle_gamma   90.00
#
_symmetry.space_group_name_H-M   'P 1'
#
loop_
_entity.id
_entity.type
_entity.pdbx_description
1 polymer ?
#
loop_
_entity_poly.entity_id
_entity_poly.type
_entity_poly.pdbx_seq_one_letter_code
_entity_poly.pdbx_strand_id
1 'polypeptide(L)'
;MAEGGAADLDTQRGEITTLLKTQLRKGDTWYLVDSRWFKQWKKYVGFDSWDKYQMGDQNVYPGPVDNSGLLKDGDVLAIKDHLIDELDYILVPAEGWNKLVSWYGLSEGQEPIARKVVEQGMFVKHCKVEVYLTELKLCEDSKMDNVITRRFSKADTIDTIEKEMRKLFGIPDEKETRLWNRYMSNTFEPLNKPDSTIQDAGLYQGQVLVIEQKSEDGTWPRGTMATNLYQFPVCVLSPLMYLSFFSVKNSSYSLPTYCNSYDYPDQSRPSERLGLCGLSNLGNTCFMNSAVQCLSNIPPLTDYFLKDKYKDELNEDNPLGMKGEIARAYAELIKQLWSGKFSYVTPRPFKTQVGRFAPQFSGYQQQDSHELLAFLLDGLHEDLNRIRKKPYIQLKDANGRPDKVVAEEAWENHIKRNDSIIVDIFHGLFKSTLVCPVCSKVSVTFDPFCYLTLPLPMKKERTLEVYLVRLDPLAKPTQYKLTVPKVGYISDLCTSLSSLSEVPAEKMIVTDIYNHRFHRIFATNENLSSIMERDDIYMETDEQDDESSQDQELPSENENSQSEDSVGGDNELENGVVTPQISSKGEQTVGPTRKRLFTFQFNNMGKTDFSLIKEDTKQIRFDEGHLRLSGEEWDCDKHESMEYKPQKKAFVKLKDCIELFTTKEKLGAEDPWYCPNCKQHQQATKKLDLWSLPPVLVVHLKRFSYSRYMRDKLDSLVDFPLRDLDMSEFLINPNAGPCRYDLIAVSNHYGGMGGGHYTAYAKNKGDEKWYNFDDSSVSPASEDQCVSKAGYVLFYQRQDTVKGTAVCTQPLDEQDRCRDDGCPVRELLRYAETRTLLWVGHCVCVW
;
A
#
# COMPACT_ATOMS: atom_id res chain seq x y z
N MET A 1 -39.85 -21.59 33.65
CA MET A 1 -38.54 -22.15 34.06
C MET A 1 -38.37 -23.46 33.31
N ALA A 2 -37.22 -23.65 32.67
CA ALA A 2 -36.81 -24.90 32.06
C ALA A 2 -35.29 -25.01 32.29
N GLU A 3 -34.84 -26.17 32.78
CA GLU A 3 -33.46 -26.35 33.25
C GLU A 3 -32.54 -26.65 32.07
N GLY A 4 -32.03 -25.59 31.43
CA GLY A 4 -31.00 -25.66 30.40
C GLY A 4 -29.61 -25.45 30.99
N GLY A 5 -29.00 -26.51 31.51
CA GLY A 5 -27.56 -26.47 31.85
C GLY A 5 -26.73 -26.19 30.60
N ALA A 6 -25.76 -25.27 30.69
CA ALA A 6 -24.85 -25.00 29.58
C ALA A 6 -24.05 -26.26 29.22
N ALA A 7 -23.75 -26.43 27.93
CA ALA A 7 -22.90 -27.53 27.47
C ALA A 7 -21.49 -27.41 28.09
N ASP A 8 -20.77 -28.53 28.18
CA ASP A 8 -19.38 -28.52 28.64
C ASP A 8 -18.50 -27.63 27.74
N LEU A 9 -17.41 -27.09 28.29
CA LEU A 9 -16.61 -26.07 27.63
C LEU A 9 -15.93 -26.58 26.35
N ASP A 10 -15.59 -27.87 26.28
CA ASP A 10 -15.01 -28.50 25.09
C ASP A 10 -16.07 -28.64 23.97
N THR A 11 -17.30 -29.02 24.31
CA THR A 11 -18.46 -29.02 23.39
C THR A 11 -18.78 -27.60 22.92
N GLN A 12 -18.86 -26.60 23.81
CA GLN A 12 -19.10 -25.20 23.42
C GLN A 12 -18.05 -24.72 22.41
N ARG A 13 -16.76 -24.97 22.70
CA ARG A 13 -15.66 -24.64 21.78
C ARG A 13 -15.80 -25.39 20.46
N GLY A 14 -16.09 -26.69 20.49
CA GLY A 14 -16.21 -27.55 19.30
C GLY A 14 -17.36 -27.16 18.37
N GLU A 15 -18.55 -26.92 18.92
CA GLU A 15 -19.72 -26.49 18.15
C GLU A 15 -19.51 -25.12 17.50
N ILE A 16 -19.10 -24.11 18.28
CA ILE A 16 -18.88 -22.75 17.75
C ILE A 16 -17.72 -22.73 16.75
N THR A 17 -16.63 -23.48 16.98
CA THR A 17 -15.52 -23.62 16.01
C THR A 17 -15.97 -24.25 14.69
N THR A 18 -16.98 -25.11 14.73
CA THR A 18 -17.56 -25.72 13.52
C THR A 18 -18.49 -24.74 12.82
N LEU A 19 -19.35 -24.05 13.56
CA LEU A 19 -20.30 -23.08 13.03
C LEU A 19 -19.62 -21.85 12.41
N LEU A 20 -18.53 -21.34 12.99
CA LEU A 20 -17.73 -20.25 12.41
C LEU A 20 -17.08 -20.59 11.06
N LYS A 21 -16.99 -21.88 10.70
CA LYS A 21 -16.49 -22.34 9.39
C LYS A 21 -17.59 -22.51 8.33
N THR A 22 -18.83 -22.13 8.66
CA THR A 22 -19.97 -22.21 7.73
C THR A 22 -19.79 -21.24 6.57
N GLN A 23 -19.90 -21.73 5.33
CA GLN A 23 -19.84 -20.90 4.14
C GLN A 23 -21.07 -20.00 4.04
N LEU A 24 -20.84 -18.69 3.89
CA LEU A 24 -21.86 -17.66 3.68
C LEU A 24 -22.72 -17.94 2.43
N ARG A 25 -24.04 -17.96 2.57
CA ARG A 25 -25.00 -18.07 1.44
C ARG A 25 -25.92 -16.86 1.37
N LYS A 26 -26.29 -16.47 0.15
CA LYS A 26 -27.18 -15.31 -0.08
C LYS A 26 -28.51 -15.48 0.67
N GLY A 27 -28.84 -14.48 1.48
CA GLY A 27 -30.08 -14.46 2.27
C GLY A 27 -29.94 -15.03 3.69
N ASP A 28 -28.81 -15.65 4.05
CA ASP A 28 -28.55 -16.08 5.43
C ASP A 28 -28.57 -14.88 6.40
N THR A 29 -29.04 -15.11 7.63
CA THR A 29 -28.94 -14.14 8.72
C THR A 29 -27.74 -14.46 9.61
N TRP A 30 -26.87 -13.48 9.81
CA TRP A 30 -25.73 -13.53 10.71
C TRP A 30 -25.84 -12.40 11.75
N TYR A 31 -25.23 -12.60 12.90
CA TYR A 31 -25.33 -11.70 14.05
C TYR A 31 -23.96 -11.10 14.37
N LEU A 32 -23.96 -9.81 14.74
CA LEU A 32 -22.78 -9.16 15.29
C LEU A 32 -22.73 -9.36 16.80
N VAL A 33 -21.55 -9.74 17.29
CA VAL A 33 -21.21 -9.86 18.71
C VAL A 33 -20.06 -8.91 19.01
N ASP A 34 -20.10 -8.17 20.11
CA ASP A 34 -18.96 -7.35 20.54
C ASP A 34 -17.72 -8.23 20.73
N SER A 35 -16.61 -7.84 20.10
CA SER A 35 -15.42 -8.66 20.09
C SER A 35 -14.75 -8.74 21.45
N ARG A 36 -14.98 -7.79 22.38
CA ARG A 36 -14.44 -7.83 23.75
C ARG A 36 -15.10 -8.97 24.53
N TRP A 37 -16.43 -9.03 24.48
CA TRP A 37 -17.21 -10.13 25.05
C TRP A 37 -16.78 -11.48 24.44
N PHE A 38 -16.67 -11.54 23.11
CA PHE A 38 -16.27 -12.77 22.43
C PHE A 38 -14.80 -13.18 22.72
N LYS A 39 -13.88 -12.22 22.84
CA LYS A 39 -12.47 -12.46 23.25
C LYS A 39 -12.39 -12.94 24.71
N GLN A 40 -13.29 -12.51 25.58
CA GLN A 40 -13.41 -13.01 26.96
C GLN A 40 -14.00 -14.44 26.99
N TRP A 41 -15.06 -14.71 26.21
CA TRP A 41 -15.60 -16.07 26.04
C TRP A 41 -14.55 -17.05 25.50
N LYS A 42 -13.74 -16.64 24.51
CA LYS A 42 -12.65 -17.47 23.97
C LYS A 42 -11.66 -17.93 25.04
N LYS A 43 -11.25 -17.03 25.94
CA LYS A 43 -10.38 -17.39 27.07
C LYS A 43 -11.05 -18.39 28.01
N TYR A 44 -12.29 -18.11 28.40
CA TYR A 44 -13.06 -18.95 29.31
C TYR A 44 -13.24 -20.39 28.80
N VAL A 45 -13.45 -20.60 27.49
CA VAL A 45 -13.56 -21.96 26.89
C VAL A 45 -12.23 -22.57 26.42
N GLY A 46 -11.09 -21.88 26.63
CA GLY A 46 -9.78 -22.32 26.13
C GLY A 46 -9.76 -22.47 24.61
N PHE A 47 -10.24 -21.45 23.88
CA PHE A 47 -10.45 -21.49 22.43
C PHE A 47 -9.14 -21.55 21.64
N ASP A 48 -8.22 -20.63 21.91
CA ASP A 48 -6.90 -20.61 21.28
C ASP A 48 -5.90 -21.48 22.08
N SER A 49 -4.84 -21.97 21.41
CA SER A 49 -3.92 -22.96 22.00
C SER A 49 -3.17 -22.49 23.24
N TRP A 50 -3.10 -21.17 23.47
CA TRP A 50 -2.45 -20.52 24.60
C TRP A 50 -3.43 -20.10 25.72
N ASP A 51 -4.74 -20.08 25.46
CA ASP A 51 -5.78 -19.76 26.46
C ASP A 51 -6.04 -20.90 27.45
N LYS A 52 -5.53 -22.11 27.19
CA LYS A 52 -5.80 -23.33 27.98
C LYS A 52 -5.47 -23.21 29.48
N TYR A 53 -4.60 -22.28 29.87
CA TYR A 53 -4.25 -22.02 31.27
C TYR A 53 -5.31 -21.22 32.06
N GLN A 54 -6.31 -20.64 31.39
CA GLN A 54 -7.39 -19.83 31.98
C GLN A 54 -8.79 -20.45 31.75
N MET A 55 -8.84 -21.67 31.21
CA MET A 55 -10.08 -22.36 30.85
C MET A 55 -10.91 -22.69 32.11
N GLY A 56 -12.15 -22.22 32.15
CA GLY A 56 -13.07 -22.39 33.27
C GLY A 56 -12.84 -21.46 34.47
N ASP A 57 -11.90 -20.52 34.42
CA ASP A 57 -11.69 -19.55 35.51
C ASP A 57 -12.90 -18.59 35.65
N GLN A 58 -13.46 -18.53 36.86
CA GLN A 58 -14.60 -17.66 37.18
C GLN A 58 -14.26 -16.16 37.02
N ASN A 59 -12.99 -15.77 37.16
CA ASN A 59 -12.53 -14.39 36.89
C ASN A 59 -12.61 -14.00 35.40
N VAL A 60 -12.72 -14.98 34.50
CA VAL A 60 -12.73 -14.80 33.04
C VAL A 60 -14.11 -15.12 32.44
N TYR A 61 -15.09 -15.52 33.27
CA TYR A 61 -16.47 -15.75 32.85
C TYR A 61 -17.02 -14.53 32.08
N PRO A 62 -17.58 -14.69 30.86
CA PRO A 62 -17.92 -13.55 30.00
C PRO A 62 -19.20 -12.81 30.38
N GLY A 63 -20.04 -13.36 31.25
CA GLY A 63 -21.36 -12.80 31.54
C GLY A 63 -22.34 -12.90 30.37
N PRO A 64 -23.53 -12.27 30.45
CA PRO A 64 -24.46 -12.20 29.33
C PRO A 64 -23.85 -11.44 28.15
N VAL A 65 -24.29 -11.75 26.93
CA VAL A 65 -23.79 -11.07 25.72
C VAL A 65 -24.07 -9.57 25.84
N ASP A 66 -23.02 -8.75 25.75
CA ASP A 66 -23.12 -7.29 25.72
C ASP A 66 -22.65 -6.77 24.36
N ASN A 67 -23.54 -6.09 23.63
CA ASN A 67 -23.28 -5.42 22.36
C ASN A 67 -23.23 -3.88 22.50
N SER A 68 -23.22 -3.33 23.72
CA SER A 68 -23.21 -1.88 23.99
C SER A 68 -22.04 -1.14 23.30
N GLY A 69 -20.88 -1.80 23.20
CA GLY A 69 -19.71 -1.28 22.49
C GLY A 69 -19.98 -0.95 21.01
N LEU A 70 -20.90 -1.67 20.37
CA LEU A 70 -21.22 -1.55 18.95
C LEU A 70 -22.31 -0.51 18.64
N LEU A 71 -23.14 -0.11 19.62
CA LEU A 71 -24.33 0.74 19.40
C LEU A 71 -24.06 2.23 19.58
N LYS A 72 -24.88 3.09 18.97
CA LYS A 72 -24.87 4.56 19.16
C LYS A 72 -25.75 4.94 20.36
N ASP A 73 -25.38 6.03 21.04
CA ASP A 73 -26.06 6.46 22.27
C ASP A 73 -27.55 6.78 22.01
N GLY A 74 -28.45 5.99 22.60
CA GLY A 74 -29.90 6.19 22.55
C GLY A 74 -30.67 5.44 21.46
N ASP A 75 -30.01 4.62 20.61
CA ASP A 75 -30.69 3.80 19.59
C ASP A 75 -30.20 2.34 19.67
N VAL A 76 -31.14 1.42 19.92
CA VAL A 76 -30.87 -0.02 20.17
C VAL A 76 -30.43 -0.77 18.90
N LEU A 77 -30.62 -0.20 17.71
CA LEU A 77 -30.36 -0.85 16.42
C LEU A 77 -29.33 -0.11 15.54
N ALA A 78 -29.09 1.18 15.80
CA ALA A 78 -28.08 1.96 15.09
C ALA A 78 -26.66 1.66 15.63
N ILE A 79 -25.91 0.86 14.87
CA ILE A 79 -24.49 0.62 15.13
C ILE A 79 -23.64 1.88 14.89
N LYS A 80 -22.49 1.96 15.58
CA LYS A 80 -21.44 2.96 15.35
C LYS A 80 -20.90 2.87 13.92
N ASP A 81 -20.40 3.98 13.39
CA ASP A 81 -19.83 4.02 12.03
C ASP A 81 -18.38 3.51 12.05
N HIS A 82 -17.92 2.98 10.92
CA HIS A 82 -16.54 2.52 10.70
C HIS A 82 -16.04 1.38 11.61
N LEU A 83 -16.93 0.57 12.20
CA LEU A 83 -16.56 -0.64 12.94
C LEU A 83 -15.82 -1.64 12.05
N ILE A 84 -14.80 -2.28 12.61
CA ILE A 84 -13.90 -3.20 11.90
C ILE A 84 -14.13 -4.64 12.39
N ASP A 85 -14.21 -5.56 11.43
CA ASP A 85 -14.36 -7.01 11.63
C ASP A 85 -13.15 -7.59 12.39
N GLU A 86 -13.38 -8.54 13.30
CA GLU A 86 -12.45 -9.10 14.31
C GLU A 86 -11.87 -8.08 15.33
N LEU A 87 -11.74 -6.80 14.98
CA LEU A 87 -11.23 -5.75 15.86
C LEU A 87 -12.29 -5.29 16.87
N ASP A 88 -13.48 -4.90 16.37
CA ASP A 88 -14.58 -4.32 17.14
C ASP A 88 -15.71 -5.33 17.36
N TYR A 89 -16.18 -5.99 16.29
CA TYR A 89 -17.21 -7.04 16.33
C TYR A 89 -16.70 -8.35 15.72
N ILE A 90 -17.43 -9.44 15.99
CA ILE A 90 -17.25 -10.74 15.34
C ILE A 90 -18.59 -11.22 14.77
N LEU A 91 -18.57 -11.81 13.58
CA LEU A 91 -19.74 -12.33 12.88
C LEU A 91 -20.00 -13.79 13.23
N VAL A 92 -21.22 -14.09 13.70
CA VAL A 92 -21.64 -15.45 14.10
C VAL A 92 -22.90 -15.87 13.33
N PRO A 93 -22.99 -17.11 12.80
CA PRO A 93 -24.20 -17.61 12.15
C PRO A 93 -25.38 -17.69 13.14
N ALA A 94 -26.61 -17.66 12.64
CA ALA A 94 -27.82 -17.76 13.47
C ALA A 94 -27.82 -18.92 14.48
N GLU A 95 -27.36 -20.11 14.09
CA GLU A 95 -27.27 -21.27 14.98
C GLU A 95 -26.25 -21.06 16.12
N GLY A 96 -25.13 -20.39 15.85
CA GLY A 96 -24.12 -20.06 16.84
C GLY A 96 -24.59 -18.96 17.80
N TRP A 97 -25.26 -17.93 17.28
CA TRP A 97 -25.88 -16.88 18.08
C TRP A 97 -26.91 -17.45 19.06
N ASN A 98 -27.82 -18.30 18.56
CA ASN A 98 -28.85 -18.94 19.38
C ASN A 98 -28.24 -19.81 20.50
N LYS A 99 -27.12 -20.50 20.23
CA LYS A 99 -26.37 -21.25 21.25
C LYS A 99 -25.74 -20.33 22.30
N LEU A 100 -25.02 -19.29 21.89
CA LEU A 100 -24.39 -18.33 22.81
C LEU A 100 -25.42 -17.66 23.74
N VAL A 101 -26.54 -17.18 23.19
CA VAL A 101 -27.64 -16.60 23.99
C VAL A 101 -28.32 -17.65 24.87
N SER A 102 -28.43 -18.91 24.43
CA SER A 102 -28.97 -20.00 25.26
C SER A 102 -28.03 -20.44 26.40
N TRP A 103 -26.73 -20.14 26.34
CA TRP A 103 -25.77 -20.50 27.39
C TRP A 103 -25.47 -19.34 28.36
N TYR A 104 -25.42 -18.11 27.86
CA TYR A 104 -24.98 -16.94 28.63
C TYR A 104 -26.08 -15.87 28.83
N GLY A 105 -27.13 -15.88 28.00
CA GLY A 105 -28.13 -14.82 27.95
C GLY A 105 -27.70 -13.60 27.13
N LEU A 106 -28.59 -12.62 27.03
CA LEU A 106 -28.36 -11.31 26.40
C LEU A 106 -28.55 -10.21 27.46
N SER A 107 -27.77 -9.15 27.41
CA SER A 107 -27.84 -8.05 28.38
C SER A 107 -29.19 -7.32 28.35
N GLU A 108 -29.67 -6.89 29.51
CA GLU A 108 -31.01 -6.30 29.65
C GLU A 108 -31.20 -5.06 28.76
N GLY A 109 -32.32 -5.03 28.03
CA GLY A 109 -32.67 -3.93 27.13
C GLY A 109 -32.01 -3.95 25.75
N GLN A 110 -31.18 -4.93 25.42
CA GLN A 110 -30.56 -5.06 24.09
C GLN A 110 -31.34 -5.98 23.14
N GLU A 111 -31.28 -5.69 21.84
CA GLU A 111 -31.81 -6.57 20.78
C GLU A 111 -30.67 -7.22 19.97
N PRO A 112 -30.87 -8.43 19.41
CA PRO A 112 -29.89 -9.09 18.54
C PRO A 112 -29.56 -8.28 17.27
N ILE A 113 -28.29 -7.92 17.07
CA ILE A 113 -27.82 -7.16 15.90
C ILE A 113 -27.72 -8.08 14.66
N ALA A 114 -28.87 -8.43 14.09
CA ALA A 114 -29.00 -9.25 12.89
C ALA A 114 -28.64 -8.47 11.62
N ARG A 115 -27.94 -9.12 10.69
CA ARG A 115 -27.59 -8.61 9.35
C ARG A 115 -27.70 -9.72 8.30
N LYS A 116 -27.99 -9.37 7.06
CA LYS A 116 -28.19 -10.32 5.96
C LYS A 116 -26.93 -10.51 5.14
N VAL A 117 -26.73 -11.72 4.62
CA VAL A 117 -25.71 -12.01 3.62
C VAL A 117 -26.20 -11.61 2.23
N VAL A 118 -25.48 -10.68 1.59
CA VAL A 118 -25.71 -10.23 0.21
C VAL A 118 -24.64 -10.78 -0.73
N GLU A 119 -24.94 -10.82 -2.03
CA GLU A 119 -23.92 -11.01 -3.06
C GLU A 119 -23.18 -9.67 -3.26
N GLN A 120 -21.91 -9.62 -2.91
CA GLN A 120 -21.05 -8.47 -3.19
C GLN A 120 -20.14 -8.78 -4.40
N GLY A 121 -20.10 -7.85 -5.36
CA GLY A 121 -19.19 -7.91 -6.52
C GLY A 121 -19.91 -7.92 -7.87
N MET A 122 -19.44 -7.07 -8.80
CA MET A 122 -20.11 -6.83 -10.10
C MET A 122 -19.88 -7.93 -11.16
N PHE A 123 -18.87 -8.78 -10.97
CA PHE A 123 -18.50 -9.84 -11.94
C PHE A 123 -18.21 -11.19 -11.27
N VAL A 124 -17.48 -11.20 -10.16
CA VAL A 124 -17.38 -12.36 -9.26
C VAL A 124 -18.13 -12.03 -7.98
N LYS A 125 -19.36 -12.55 -7.88
CA LYS A 125 -20.23 -12.41 -6.72
C LYS A 125 -19.75 -13.33 -5.60
N HIS A 126 -19.27 -12.74 -4.51
CA HIS A 126 -18.98 -13.45 -3.26
C HIS A 126 -20.03 -13.08 -2.21
N CYS A 127 -20.42 -14.03 -1.38
CA CYS A 127 -21.36 -13.77 -0.29
C CYS A 127 -20.64 -13.02 0.85
N LYS A 128 -21.19 -11.88 1.30
CA LYS A 128 -20.71 -11.14 2.48
C LYS A 128 -21.88 -10.62 3.31
N VAL A 129 -21.72 -10.58 4.64
CA VAL A 129 -22.69 -9.92 5.54
C VAL A 129 -22.71 -8.41 5.27
N GLU A 130 -23.88 -7.87 4.95
CA GLU A 130 -24.07 -6.42 4.81
C GLU A 130 -24.28 -5.79 6.20
N VAL A 131 -23.19 -5.32 6.81
CA VAL A 131 -23.22 -4.69 8.14
C VAL A 131 -23.84 -3.28 8.09
N TYR A 132 -23.56 -2.53 7.02
CA TYR A 132 -24.02 -1.16 6.80
C TYR A 132 -24.86 -1.06 5.52
N LEU A 133 -26.06 -0.50 5.66
CA LEU A 133 -26.91 -0.08 4.55
C LEU A 133 -26.38 1.22 3.91
N THR A 134 -26.60 1.36 2.62
CA THR A 134 -26.19 2.54 1.85
C THR A 134 -27.16 3.69 2.11
N GLU A 135 -26.67 4.82 2.63
CA GLU A 135 -27.47 6.04 2.77
C GLU A 135 -27.44 6.85 1.47
N LEU A 136 -28.61 7.12 0.91
CA LEU A 136 -28.78 7.93 -0.30
C LEU A 136 -29.61 9.18 0.02
N LYS A 137 -29.24 10.29 -0.62
CA LYS A 137 -29.86 11.61 -0.48
C LYS A 137 -30.81 11.85 -1.64
N LEU A 138 -32.11 11.82 -1.38
CA LEU A 138 -33.17 11.88 -2.36
C LEU A 138 -33.73 13.31 -2.44
N CYS A 139 -33.86 13.88 -3.63
CA CYS A 139 -34.57 15.15 -3.85
C CYS A 139 -35.38 15.17 -5.16
N GLU A 140 -36.29 16.13 -5.25
CA GLU A 140 -37.10 16.41 -6.44
C GLU A 140 -36.39 17.51 -7.28
N ASP A 141 -36.42 17.42 -8.61
CA ASP A 141 -35.77 18.43 -9.46
C ASP A 141 -36.32 19.85 -9.24
N SER A 142 -37.62 19.97 -8.99
CA SER A 142 -38.29 21.24 -8.71
C SER A 142 -37.89 21.87 -7.37
N LYS A 143 -37.23 21.12 -6.46
CA LYS A 143 -36.91 21.49 -5.08
C LYS A 143 -35.60 20.85 -4.62
N MET A 144 -34.50 21.14 -5.33
CA MET A 144 -33.18 20.55 -5.04
C MET A 144 -32.67 20.77 -3.60
N ASP A 145 -33.16 21.79 -2.89
CA ASP A 145 -32.78 22.08 -1.50
C ASP A 145 -33.45 21.16 -0.48
N ASN A 146 -34.56 20.50 -0.84
CA ASN A 146 -35.29 19.58 0.04
C ASN A 146 -34.73 18.15 -0.06
N VAL A 147 -33.62 17.90 0.64
CA VAL A 147 -32.89 16.63 0.58
C VAL A 147 -33.31 15.68 1.72
N ILE A 148 -33.98 14.59 1.36
CA ILE A 148 -34.43 13.53 2.28
C ILE A 148 -33.41 12.38 2.26
N THR A 149 -32.84 12.00 3.40
CA THR A 149 -31.92 10.85 3.47
C THR A 149 -32.68 9.55 3.75
N ARG A 150 -32.37 8.47 3.01
CA ARG A 150 -32.94 7.12 3.15
C ARG A 150 -31.85 6.05 3.10
N ARG A 151 -32.11 4.89 3.72
CA ARG A 151 -31.21 3.73 3.78
C ARG A 151 -31.72 2.62 2.87
N PHE A 152 -30.82 2.03 2.08
CA PHE A 152 -31.10 0.95 1.13
C PHE A 152 -30.01 -0.13 1.20
N SER A 153 -30.34 -1.39 0.89
CA SER A 153 -29.35 -2.46 0.71
C SER A 153 -28.61 -2.28 -0.61
N LYS A 154 -27.34 -2.70 -0.69
CA LYS A 154 -26.60 -2.74 -1.96
C LYS A 154 -27.25 -3.65 -3.02
N ALA A 155 -28.10 -4.57 -2.58
CA ALA A 155 -28.90 -5.46 -3.43
C ALA A 155 -30.25 -4.87 -3.87
N ASP A 156 -30.69 -3.72 -3.33
CA ASP A 156 -31.92 -3.05 -3.77
C ASP A 156 -31.74 -2.50 -5.19
N THR A 157 -32.81 -2.48 -5.96
CA THR A 157 -32.82 -2.04 -7.37
C THR A 157 -33.11 -0.55 -7.53
N ILE A 158 -32.70 0.05 -8.65
CA ILE A 158 -33.06 1.43 -8.99
C ILE A 158 -34.59 1.62 -9.05
N ASP A 159 -35.34 0.62 -9.52
CA ASP A 159 -36.81 0.57 -9.43
C ASP A 159 -37.35 0.67 -7.99
N THR A 160 -36.68 0.02 -7.03
CA THR A 160 -37.05 0.09 -5.60
C THR A 160 -36.81 1.49 -5.03
N ILE A 161 -35.71 2.14 -5.42
CA ILE A 161 -35.43 3.54 -5.06
C ILE A 161 -36.46 4.47 -5.70
N GLU A 162 -36.80 4.29 -6.98
CA GLU A 162 -37.80 5.10 -7.67
C GLU A 162 -39.16 5.02 -6.98
N LYS A 163 -39.62 3.82 -6.61
CA LYS A 163 -40.90 3.62 -5.92
C LYS A 163 -40.95 4.31 -4.56
N GLU A 164 -39.88 4.25 -3.77
CA GLU A 164 -39.79 5.00 -2.52
C GLU A 164 -39.68 6.52 -2.77
N MET A 165 -38.99 6.99 -3.83
CA MET A 165 -38.99 8.41 -4.22
C MET A 165 -40.40 8.89 -4.65
N ARG A 166 -41.12 8.15 -5.49
CA ARG A 166 -42.51 8.46 -5.91
C ARG A 166 -43.41 8.62 -4.68
N LYS A 167 -43.32 7.68 -3.74
CA LYS A 167 -44.05 7.69 -2.46
C LYS A 167 -43.66 8.83 -1.53
N LEU A 168 -42.38 9.21 -1.47
CA LEU A 168 -41.89 10.33 -0.63
C LEU A 168 -42.26 11.71 -1.20
N PHE A 169 -42.28 11.87 -2.52
CA PHE A 169 -42.59 13.14 -3.18
C PHE A 169 -44.04 13.25 -3.71
N GLY A 170 -44.87 12.22 -3.50
CA GLY A 170 -46.30 12.22 -3.87
C GLY A 170 -46.56 12.15 -5.38
N ILE A 171 -45.68 11.48 -6.14
CA ILE A 171 -45.73 11.42 -7.61
C ILE A 171 -46.65 10.26 -8.03
N PRO A 172 -47.72 10.49 -8.83
CA PRO A 172 -48.58 9.42 -9.33
C PRO A 172 -47.84 8.43 -10.23
N ASP A 173 -48.20 7.15 -10.15
CA ASP A 173 -47.61 6.08 -10.98
C ASP A 173 -47.84 6.30 -12.49
N GLU A 174 -48.92 6.99 -12.87
CA GLU A 174 -49.24 7.36 -14.26
C GLU A 174 -48.27 8.39 -14.86
N LYS A 175 -47.43 9.08 -14.06
CA LYS A 175 -46.44 10.03 -14.56
C LYS A 175 -45.12 9.34 -14.93
N GLU A 176 -44.64 9.63 -16.14
CA GLU A 176 -43.26 9.38 -16.55
C GLU A 176 -42.28 10.20 -15.69
N THR A 177 -41.25 9.54 -15.18
CA THR A 177 -40.18 10.09 -14.35
C THR A 177 -38.82 9.69 -14.91
N ARG A 178 -37.75 10.33 -14.43
CA ARG A 178 -36.36 9.90 -14.63
C ARG A 178 -35.57 10.06 -13.34
N LEU A 179 -34.75 9.06 -12.99
CA LEU A 179 -33.76 9.17 -11.93
C LEU A 179 -32.41 9.64 -12.50
N TRP A 180 -31.85 10.66 -11.85
CA TRP A 180 -30.54 11.22 -12.14
C TRP A 180 -29.62 11.08 -10.94
N ASN A 181 -28.42 10.57 -11.16
CA ASN A 181 -27.33 10.56 -10.19
C ASN A 181 -26.54 11.88 -10.27
N ARG A 182 -26.41 12.60 -9.15
CA ARG A 182 -25.78 13.92 -9.07
C ARG A 182 -24.45 13.86 -8.29
N TYR A 183 -23.34 13.93 -9.03
CA TYR A 183 -21.99 13.90 -8.45
C TYR A 183 -21.50 15.28 -7.97
N MET A 184 -21.92 16.36 -8.63
CA MET A 184 -21.54 17.75 -8.35
C MET A 184 -22.73 18.67 -8.66
N SER A 185 -22.61 19.97 -8.39
CA SER A 185 -23.69 20.96 -8.59
C SER A 185 -24.38 20.86 -9.96
N ASN A 186 -23.60 20.70 -11.04
CA ASN A 186 -24.06 20.80 -12.42
C ASN A 186 -23.94 19.49 -13.24
N THR A 187 -23.61 18.35 -12.62
CA THR A 187 -23.34 17.08 -13.35
C THR A 187 -24.33 15.99 -12.98
N PHE A 188 -25.10 15.51 -13.96
CA PHE A 188 -26.16 14.50 -13.80
C PHE A 188 -25.92 13.32 -14.75
N GLU A 189 -26.03 12.09 -14.23
CA GLU A 189 -25.95 10.85 -15.01
C GLU A 189 -27.28 10.08 -14.91
N PRO A 190 -27.90 9.68 -16.04
CA PRO A 190 -29.24 9.08 -16.02
C PRO A 190 -29.20 7.59 -15.64
N LEU A 191 -29.96 7.19 -14.61
CA LEU A 191 -30.03 5.81 -14.12
C LEU A 191 -31.01 4.96 -14.95
N ASN A 192 -30.71 4.83 -16.26
CA ASN A 192 -31.55 4.19 -17.29
C ASN A 192 -31.74 2.66 -17.18
N LYS A 193 -31.48 2.05 -16.02
CA LYS A 193 -31.56 0.59 -15.80
C LYS A 193 -32.31 0.29 -14.50
N PRO A 194 -33.65 0.12 -14.53
CA PRO A 194 -34.45 -0.11 -13.32
C PRO A 194 -34.04 -1.38 -12.57
N ASP A 195 -33.66 -2.45 -13.28
CA ASP A 195 -33.23 -3.73 -12.73
C ASP A 195 -31.80 -3.72 -12.15
N SER A 196 -31.05 -2.64 -12.34
CA SER A 196 -29.69 -2.52 -11.79
C SER A 196 -29.77 -2.43 -10.27
N THR A 197 -28.91 -3.15 -9.55
CA THR A 197 -28.78 -2.94 -8.11
C THR A 197 -28.02 -1.64 -7.81
N ILE A 198 -28.11 -1.15 -6.57
CA ILE A 198 -27.30 -0.04 -6.04
C ILE A 198 -25.80 -0.30 -6.25
N GLN A 199 -25.34 -1.54 -6.06
CA GLN A 199 -23.95 -1.90 -6.37
C GLN A 199 -23.66 -1.87 -7.87
N ASP A 200 -24.52 -2.44 -8.72
CA ASP A 200 -24.29 -2.50 -10.18
C ASP A 200 -24.34 -1.10 -10.83
N ALA A 201 -25.09 -0.18 -10.24
CA ALA A 201 -25.15 1.24 -10.61
C ALA A 201 -23.99 2.08 -10.06
N GLY A 202 -23.09 1.50 -9.26
CA GLY A 202 -21.93 2.20 -8.69
C GLY A 202 -22.27 3.25 -7.64
N LEU A 203 -23.40 3.12 -6.95
CA LEU A 203 -23.87 4.10 -5.97
C LEU A 203 -23.17 3.94 -4.61
N TYR A 204 -22.96 5.06 -3.89
CA TYR A 204 -22.17 5.13 -2.65
C TYR A 204 -22.80 6.01 -1.55
N GLN A 205 -22.24 5.90 -0.33
CA GLN A 205 -22.75 6.58 0.87
C GLN A 205 -22.85 8.11 0.69
N GLY A 206 -24.02 8.67 0.98
CA GLY A 206 -24.29 10.11 0.96
C GLY A 206 -24.49 10.72 -0.43
N GLN A 207 -24.55 9.90 -1.49
CA GLN A 207 -24.73 10.34 -2.88
C GLN A 207 -26.14 10.88 -3.12
N VAL A 208 -26.25 11.90 -3.99
CA VAL A 208 -27.50 12.60 -4.27
C VAL A 208 -28.19 12.04 -5.52
N LEU A 209 -29.43 11.60 -5.37
CA LEU A 209 -30.31 11.19 -6.46
C LEU A 209 -31.45 12.21 -6.63
N VAL A 210 -31.72 12.59 -7.87
CA VAL A 210 -32.76 13.56 -8.23
C VAL A 210 -33.81 12.87 -9.10
N ILE A 211 -35.08 12.98 -8.71
CA ILE A 211 -36.21 12.55 -9.56
C ILE A 211 -36.74 13.74 -10.37
N GLU A 212 -36.74 13.58 -11.70
CA GLU A 212 -37.32 14.52 -12.66
C GLU A 212 -38.70 14.01 -13.08
N GLN A 213 -39.72 14.87 -13.11
CA GLN A 213 -41.05 14.57 -13.64
C GLN A 213 -41.20 15.14 -15.05
N LYS A 214 -41.89 14.43 -15.94
CA LYS A 214 -42.27 14.96 -17.27
C LYS A 214 -43.29 16.09 -17.13
N SER A 215 -43.11 17.18 -17.88
CA SER A 215 -44.04 18.31 -17.91
C SER A 215 -45.32 17.98 -18.69
N GLU A 216 -46.40 18.73 -18.44
CA GLU A 216 -47.71 18.51 -19.08
C GLU A 216 -47.67 18.78 -20.59
N ASP A 217 -46.77 19.66 -21.05
CA ASP A 217 -46.45 19.89 -22.48
C ASP A 217 -45.65 18.72 -23.13
N GLY A 218 -45.41 17.62 -22.40
CA GLY A 218 -44.67 16.45 -22.85
C GLY A 218 -43.14 16.60 -22.89
N THR A 219 -42.62 17.79 -22.61
CA THR A 219 -41.18 18.10 -22.53
C THR A 219 -40.56 17.67 -21.20
N TRP A 220 -39.24 17.47 -21.21
CA TRP A 220 -38.43 17.21 -20.01
C TRP A 220 -37.70 18.50 -19.57
N PRO A 221 -37.70 18.87 -18.26
CA PRO A 221 -36.97 20.02 -17.75
C PRO A 221 -35.49 20.11 -18.17
N ARG A 222 -34.76 19.00 -18.24
CA ARG A 222 -33.36 18.97 -18.73
C ARG A 222 -33.20 18.85 -20.26
N GLY A 223 -34.30 18.80 -21.01
CA GLY A 223 -34.30 18.70 -22.47
C GLY A 223 -34.03 17.30 -23.03
N THR A 224 -34.35 17.11 -24.32
CA THR A 224 -34.34 15.80 -24.98
C THR A 224 -32.96 15.46 -25.59
N MET A 225 -31.98 15.19 -24.73
CA MET A 225 -30.61 14.79 -25.13
C MET A 225 -30.20 13.43 -24.51
N ALA A 226 -31.09 12.43 -24.55
CA ALA A 226 -30.89 11.16 -23.85
C ALA A 226 -31.37 9.88 -24.60
N THR A 227 -31.69 9.95 -25.91
CA THR A 227 -32.11 8.77 -26.71
C THR A 227 -31.71 8.89 -28.18
N ASN A 228 -30.52 8.38 -28.55
CA ASN A 228 -30.20 7.72 -29.83
C ASN A 228 -28.68 7.44 -29.93
N LEU A 229 -28.25 6.28 -29.43
CA LEU A 229 -26.86 5.80 -29.63
C LEU A 229 -26.72 4.27 -29.82
N TYR A 230 -27.85 3.57 -30.07
CA TYR A 230 -27.85 2.13 -30.38
C TYR A 230 -28.90 1.78 -31.46
N GLN A 231 -28.58 2.05 -32.72
CA GLN A 231 -29.12 1.31 -33.86
C GLN A 231 -28.15 1.41 -35.04
N PHE A 232 -27.49 0.32 -35.42
CA PHE A 232 -26.68 0.27 -36.64
C PHE A 232 -27.56 -0.08 -37.85
N PRO A 233 -27.57 0.74 -38.91
CA PRO A 233 -27.81 0.27 -40.27
C PRO A 233 -26.46 0.01 -40.96
N VAL A 234 -26.22 -1.21 -41.42
CA VAL A 234 -25.05 -1.52 -42.26
C VAL A 234 -25.33 -0.99 -43.67
N CYS A 235 -24.55 0.00 -44.15
CA CYS A 235 -24.49 0.31 -45.57
C CYS A 235 -23.15 0.95 -45.97
N VAL A 236 -22.82 0.80 -47.25
CA VAL A 236 -21.47 0.94 -47.83
C VAL A 236 -21.17 2.35 -48.37
N LEU A 237 -19.86 2.62 -48.49
CA LEU A 237 -19.21 3.62 -49.37
C LEU A 237 -19.23 5.10 -48.95
N SER A 238 -18.26 5.82 -49.53
CA SER A 238 -17.91 7.23 -49.32
C SER A 238 -18.00 8.00 -50.67
N PRO A 239 -17.69 9.31 -50.78
CA PRO A 239 -17.33 10.31 -49.75
C PRO A 239 -18.09 11.66 -49.93
N LEU A 240 -17.54 12.73 -49.32
CA LEU A 240 -17.71 14.17 -49.60
C LEU A 240 -18.92 14.93 -49.03
N MET A 241 -18.62 16.20 -48.71
CA MET A 241 -19.49 17.32 -48.33
C MET A 241 -20.43 17.14 -47.12
N TYR A 242 -20.15 17.90 -46.06
CA TYR A 242 -21.02 19.03 -45.73
C TYR A 242 -20.23 20.13 -45.01
N LEU A 243 -20.30 21.36 -45.53
CA LEU A 243 -19.72 22.57 -44.94
C LEU A 243 -20.79 23.66 -45.00
N SER A 244 -21.18 24.22 -43.85
CA SER A 244 -22.27 25.22 -43.66
C SER A 244 -23.68 24.69 -44.02
N PHE A 245 -24.77 25.15 -43.40
CA PHE A 245 -25.34 26.50 -43.50
C PHE A 245 -26.10 26.94 -42.22
N PHE A 246 -25.85 28.19 -41.75
CA PHE A 246 -26.74 29.17 -41.07
C PHE A 246 -27.65 28.72 -39.89
N SER A 247 -27.69 29.35 -38.70
CA SER A 247 -27.86 30.79 -38.32
C SER A 247 -29.26 31.34 -38.69
N VAL A 248 -30.05 32.01 -37.83
CA VAL A 248 -29.89 33.44 -37.45
C VAL A 248 -30.91 33.87 -36.35
N LYS A 249 -30.45 34.54 -35.27
CA LYS A 249 -31.15 35.50 -34.34
C LYS A 249 -32.37 35.00 -33.51
N ASN A 250 -32.74 35.63 -32.38
CA ASN A 250 -32.38 36.93 -31.73
C ASN A 250 -32.29 36.73 -30.17
N SER A 251 -32.13 37.68 -29.22
CA SER A 251 -32.19 39.17 -29.18
C SER A 251 -31.40 39.76 -27.96
N SER A 252 -31.47 41.08 -27.78
CA SER A 252 -31.28 41.93 -26.59
C SER A 252 -31.40 41.29 -25.19
N TYR A 253 -30.64 41.69 -24.16
CA TYR A 253 -30.05 43.03 -23.88
C TYR A 253 -28.51 43.07 -23.75
N SER A 254 -27.93 44.28 -23.63
CA SER A 254 -26.51 44.59 -23.90
C SER A 254 -25.70 45.12 -22.71
N LEU A 255 -24.38 44.86 -22.73
CA LEU A 255 -23.34 45.44 -21.85
C LEU A 255 -23.13 46.96 -22.06
N PRO A 256 -22.28 47.57 -21.21
CA PRO A 256 -21.19 48.43 -21.71
C PRO A 256 -19.85 47.69 -21.84
N THR A 257 -19.37 47.69 -23.07
CA THR A 257 -18.02 47.43 -23.58
C THR A 257 -16.99 48.49 -23.09
N TYR A 258 -15.70 48.53 -23.46
CA TYR A 258 -14.98 48.01 -24.64
C TYR A 258 -13.45 47.93 -24.41
N CYS A 259 -12.79 46.88 -24.91
CA CYS A 259 -11.40 46.96 -25.45
C CYS A 259 -11.00 45.67 -26.22
N ASN A 260 -11.56 45.48 -27.41
CA ASN A 260 -10.97 44.54 -28.39
C ASN A 260 -9.66 45.10 -28.97
N SER A 261 -8.72 44.22 -29.29
CA SER A 261 -7.75 44.43 -30.37
C SER A 261 -7.88 43.28 -31.37
N TYR A 262 -7.69 43.58 -32.65
CA TYR A 262 -8.12 42.73 -33.77
C TYR A 262 -7.15 41.57 -34.05
N ASP A 263 -7.71 40.43 -34.50
CA ASP A 263 -6.97 39.42 -35.23
C ASP A 263 -6.43 40.02 -36.55
N TYR A 264 -5.11 39.91 -36.75
CA TYR A 264 -4.54 39.75 -38.09
C TYR A 264 -4.44 38.26 -38.40
N PRO A 265 -4.51 37.83 -39.68
CA PRO A 265 -4.23 36.45 -40.07
C PRO A 265 -2.72 36.16 -39.98
N ASP A 266 -2.21 36.04 -38.76
CA ASP A 266 -0.79 35.80 -38.50
C ASP A 266 -0.38 34.38 -38.93
N GLN A 267 0.65 34.30 -39.78
CA GLN A 267 1.18 33.05 -40.31
C GLN A 267 2.22 32.40 -39.36
N SER A 268 2.03 32.53 -38.04
CA SER A 268 2.92 31.94 -37.03
C SER A 268 2.21 31.46 -35.76
N ARG A 269 1.24 30.53 -35.89
CA ARG A 269 0.95 29.59 -34.78
C ARG A 269 2.02 28.50 -34.72
N PRO A 270 2.89 28.46 -33.68
CA PRO A 270 3.89 27.40 -33.56
C PRO A 270 3.22 26.09 -33.14
N SER A 271 3.52 25.01 -33.87
CA SER A 271 3.21 23.59 -33.63
C SER A 271 2.21 23.26 -32.52
N GLU A 272 1.08 22.65 -32.89
CA GLU A 272 0.19 21.95 -31.93
C GLU A 272 1.03 20.99 -31.09
N ARG A 273 1.00 21.14 -29.76
CA ARG A 273 1.95 20.49 -28.84
C ARG A 273 1.47 19.10 -28.44
N LEU A 274 1.60 18.15 -29.36
CA LEU A 274 1.17 16.77 -29.18
C LEU A 274 1.82 16.14 -27.92
N GLY A 275 1.01 15.46 -27.11
CA GLY A 275 1.46 14.81 -25.87
C GLY A 275 1.54 15.70 -24.64
N LEU A 276 1.40 17.03 -24.75
CA LEU A 276 1.33 17.94 -23.60
C LEU A 276 -0.09 18.06 -23.06
N CYS A 277 -0.63 16.93 -22.59
CA CYS A 277 -2.00 16.81 -22.10
C CYS A 277 -2.03 16.18 -20.71
N GLY A 278 -2.68 16.81 -19.74
CA GLY A 278 -2.84 16.31 -18.37
C GLY A 278 -3.92 15.23 -18.21
N LEU A 279 -3.99 14.64 -17.02
CA LEU A 279 -4.99 13.63 -16.64
C LEU A 279 -5.71 14.04 -15.35
N SER A 280 -7.02 14.31 -15.42
CA SER A 280 -7.82 14.66 -14.24
C SER A 280 -7.75 13.59 -13.15
N ASN A 281 -7.55 13.99 -11.89
CA ASN A 281 -7.67 13.09 -10.75
C ASN A 281 -9.15 12.68 -10.55
N LEU A 282 -9.39 11.39 -10.34
CA LEU A 282 -10.71 10.79 -10.10
C LEU A 282 -10.92 10.39 -8.63
N GLY A 283 -10.11 10.96 -7.72
CA GLY A 283 -10.09 10.65 -6.28
C GLY A 283 -8.96 9.67 -5.97
N ASN A 284 -7.84 10.19 -5.46
CA ASN A 284 -6.61 9.43 -5.18
C ASN A 284 -6.03 8.65 -6.39
N THR A 285 -6.33 9.05 -7.63
CA THR A 285 -5.85 8.34 -8.84
C THR A 285 -4.55 8.88 -9.43
N CYS A 286 -3.83 9.76 -8.72
CA CYS A 286 -2.57 10.34 -9.20
C CYS A 286 -1.49 9.26 -9.47
N PHE A 287 -1.50 8.13 -8.76
CA PHE A 287 -0.63 6.97 -9.05
C PHE A 287 -0.85 6.43 -10.48
N MET A 288 -2.10 6.40 -10.94
CA MET A 288 -2.48 6.00 -12.29
C MET A 288 -2.10 7.08 -13.31
N ASN A 289 -2.33 8.34 -12.98
CA ASN A 289 -2.00 9.45 -13.87
C ASN A 289 -0.49 9.51 -14.13
N SER A 290 0.36 9.40 -13.09
CA SER A 290 1.82 9.37 -13.23
C SER A 290 2.32 8.17 -14.06
N ALA A 291 1.82 6.95 -13.79
CA ALA A 291 2.20 5.76 -14.55
C ALA A 291 1.81 5.87 -16.04
N VAL A 292 0.60 6.37 -16.35
CA VAL A 292 0.15 6.58 -17.74
C VAL A 292 0.96 7.69 -18.42
N GLN A 293 1.30 8.78 -17.74
CA GLN A 293 2.13 9.85 -18.35
C GLN A 293 3.55 9.37 -18.68
N CYS A 294 4.13 8.52 -17.82
CA CYS A 294 5.42 7.90 -18.11
C CYS A 294 5.33 7.01 -19.36
N LEU A 295 4.37 6.08 -19.41
CA LEU A 295 4.16 5.19 -20.56
C LEU A 295 3.81 5.96 -21.86
N SER A 296 3.02 7.02 -21.76
CA SER A 296 2.58 7.88 -22.87
C SER A 296 3.75 8.56 -23.59
N ASN A 297 4.84 8.87 -22.87
CA ASN A 297 6.02 9.52 -23.44
C ASN A 297 7.08 8.53 -23.96
N ILE A 298 6.83 7.20 -23.91
CA ILE A 298 7.71 6.19 -24.50
C ILE A 298 7.51 6.17 -26.02
N PRO A 299 8.48 6.61 -26.84
CA PRO A 299 8.26 6.82 -28.28
C PRO A 299 7.79 5.58 -29.04
N PRO A 300 8.43 4.38 -28.95
CA PRO A 300 8.00 3.23 -29.74
C PRO A 300 6.61 2.69 -29.35
N LEU A 301 6.25 2.75 -28.06
CA LEU A 301 4.95 2.28 -27.57
C LEU A 301 3.82 3.19 -28.05
N THR A 302 3.99 4.51 -27.88
CA THR A 302 3.00 5.49 -28.33
C THR A 302 2.89 5.52 -29.86
N ASP A 303 3.98 5.41 -30.61
CA ASP A 303 3.93 5.32 -32.07
C ASP A 303 3.16 4.08 -32.56
N TYR A 304 3.25 2.96 -31.85
CA TYR A 304 2.52 1.73 -32.18
C TYR A 304 1.00 1.91 -32.04
N PHE A 305 0.52 2.55 -30.95
CA PHE A 305 -0.90 2.84 -30.76
C PHE A 305 -1.44 3.94 -31.67
N LEU A 306 -0.64 4.98 -31.97
CA LEU A 306 -1.03 6.06 -32.88
C LEU A 306 -1.06 5.62 -34.36
N LYS A 307 -0.20 4.67 -34.75
CA LYS A 307 -0.21 4.05 -36.09
C LYS A 307 -1.20 2.88 -36.21
N ASP A 308 -2.12 2.75 -35.25
CA ASP A 308 -3.22 1.77 -35.21
C ASP A 308 -2.83 0.27 -35.21
N LYS A 309 -1.53 -0.07 -35.27
CA LYS A 309 -1.00 -1.44 -35.36
C LYS A 309 -1.57 -2.42 -34.34
N TYR A 310 -1.86 -1.93 -33.13
CA TYR A 310 -2.45 -2.73 -32.05
C TYR A 310 -3.72 -3.48 -32.47
N LYS A 311 -4.50 -2.94 -33.43
CA LYS A 311 -5.75 -3.55 -33.90
C LYS A 311 -5.55 -4.96 -34.47
N ASP A 312 -4.45 -5.19 -35.18
CA ASP A 312 -4.16 -6.47 -35.84
C ASP A 312 -3.56 -7.50 -34.87
N GLU A 313 -2.89 -7.03 -33.81
CA GLU A 313 -2.25 -7.88 -32.79
C GLU A 313 -3.19 -8.21 -31.58
N LEU A 314 -4.38 -7.59 -31.49
CA LEU A 314 -5.35 -7.81 -30.39
C LEU A 314 -5.72 -9.29 -30.20
N ASN A 315 -5.58 -9.79 -28.97
CA ASN A 315 -5.82 -11.18 -28.61
C ASN A 315 -6.98 -11.33 -27.60
N GLU A 316 -8.19 -11.46 -28.14
CA GLU A 316 -9.43 -11.54 -27.36
C GLU A 316 -9.63 -12.90 -26.65
N ASP A 317 -9.03 -13.96 -27.19
CA ASP A 317 -9.18 -15.36 -26.74
C ASP A 317 -8.13 -15.78 -25.69
N ASN A 318 -7.16 -14.92 -25.38
CA ASN A 318 -6.06 -15.26 -24.46
C ASN A 318 -6.61 -15.53 -23.03
N PRO A 319 -6.45 -16.74 -22.47
CA PRO A 319 -6.94 -17.06 -21.13
C PRO A 319 -6.22 -16.31 -19.99
N LEU A 320 -5.13 -15.60 -20.31
CA LEU A 320 -4.40 -14.73 -19.38
C LEU A 320 -4.64 -13.22 -19.66
N GLY A 321 -5.33 -12.88 -20.76
CA GLY A 321 -5.59 -11.49 -21.17
C GLY A 321 -6.92 -10.95 -20.65
N MET A 322 -7.16 -9.67 -20.94
CA MET A 322 -8.36 -8.92 -20.56
C MET A 322 -9.29 -8.73 -21.77
N LYS A 323 -9.32 -9.71 -22.68
CA LYS A 323 -10.11 -9.72 -23.93
C LYS A 323 -9.82 -8.53 -24.85
N GLY A 324 -8.61 -7.99 -24.81
CA GLY A 324 -8.23 -6.77 -25.52
C GLY A 324 -8.78 -5.48 -24.89
N GLU A 325 -9.51 -5.54 -23.77
CA GLU A 325 -10.22 -4.37 -23.23
C GLU A 325 -9.27 -3.33 -22.63
N ILE A 326 -8.18 -3.77 -21.99
CA ILE A 326 -7.15 -2.88 -21.45
C ILE A 326 -6.37 -2.24 -22.61
N ALA A 327 -5.97 -3.02 -23.62
CA ALA A 327 -5.29 -2.49 -24.79
C ALA A 327 -6.15 -1.51 -25.60
N ARG A 328 -7.45 -1.79 -25.81
CA ARG A 328 -8.38 -0.85 -26.49
C ARG A 328 -8.57 0.44 -25.68
N ALA A 329 -8.77 0.34 -24.36
CA ALA A 329 -8.96 1.52 -23.51
C ALA A 329 -7.69 2.38 -23.38
N TYR A 330 -6.52 1.75 -23.30
CA TYR A 330 -5.22 2.44 -23.30
C TYR A 330 -4.95 3.13 -24.64
N ALA A 331 -5.17 2.44 -25.77
CA ALA A 331 -4.96 3.00 -27.10
C ALA A 331 -5.80 4.26 -27.36
N GLU A 332 -7.07 4.26 -26.92
CA GLU A 332 -7.95 5.41 -27.02
C GLU A 332 -7.47 6.58 -26.14
N LEU A 333 -7.02 6.30 -24.91
CA LEU A 333 -6.46 7.33 -24.03
C LEU A 333 -5.18 7.96 -24.61
N ILE A 334 -4.27 7.15 -25.16
CA ILE A 334 -3.06 7.63 -25.84
C ILE A 334 -3.40 8.50 -27.06
N LYS A 335 -4.38 8.10 -27.87
CA LYS A 335 -4.87 8.91 -29.01
C LYS A 335 -5.41 10.25 -28.56
N GLN A 336 -6.12 10.32 -27.44
CA GLN A 336 -6.62 11.59 -26.89
C GLN A 336 -5.49 12.48 -26.37
N LEU A 337 -4.53 11.94 -25.59
CA LEU A 337 -3.36 12.67 -25.09
C LEU A 337 -2.47 13.24 -26.22
N TRP A 338 -2.27 12.47 -27.30
CA TRP A 338 -1.46 12.87 -28.45
C TRP A 338 -2.27 13.51 -29.58
N SER A 339 -3.54 13.84 -29.36
CA SER A 339 -4.41 14.49 -30.37
C SER A 339 -4.12 15.98 -30.62
N GLY A 340 -3.41 16.64 -29.70
CA GLY A 340 -3.22 18.11 -29.69
C GLY A 340 -4.46 18.93 -29.33
N LYS A 341 -5.64 18.31 -29.16
CA LYS A 341 -6.94 18.99 -29.01
C LYS A 341 -7.31 19.36 -27.56
N PHE A 342 -6.63 18.76 -26.58
CA PHE A 342 -6.99 18.86 -25.17
C PHE A 342 -5.77 19.26 -24.33
N SER A 343 -5.96 20.17 -23.38
CA SER A 343 -4.94 20.49 -22.35
C SER A 343 -4.93 19.46 -21.20
N TYR A 344 -6.07 18.83 -20.93
CA TYR A 344 -6.19 17.66 -20.07
C TYR A 344 -7.38 16.79 -20.51
N VAL A 345 -7.34 15.49 -20.18
CA VAL A 345 -8.47 14.57 -20.36
C VAL A 345 -8.81 13.86 -19.05
N THR A 346 -10.01 13.31 -18.94
CA THR A 346 -10.48 12.64 -17.71
C THR A 346 -10.56 11.12 -17.98
N PRO A 347 -9.64 10.29 -17.47
CA PRO A 347 -9.48 8.88 -17.88
C PRO A 347 -10.53 7.92 -17.30
N ARG A 348 -11.82 8.30 -17.27
CA ARG A 348 -12.91 7.48 -16.71
C ARG A 348 -13.01 6.09 -17.35
N PRO A 349 -13.04 5.91 -18.69
CA PRO A 349 -13.17 4.57 -19.29
C PRO A 349 -11.99 3.67 -18.91
N PHE A 350 -10.78 4.23 -18.87
CA PHE A 350 -9.57 3.51 -18.48
C PHE A 350 -9.59 3.12 -17.00
N LYS A 351 -9.93 4.04 -16.07
CA LYS A 351 -10.08 3.72 -14.63
C LYS A 351 -11.13 2.64 -14.40
N THR A 352 -12.23 2.64 -15.15
CA THR A 352 -13.26 1.59 -15.05
C THR A 352 -12.74 0.23 -15.50
N GLN A 353 -12.00 0.13 -16.61
CA GLN A 353 -11.46 -1.16 -17.06
C GLN A 353 -10.32 -1.65 -16.16
N VAL A 354 -9.42 -0.77 -15.73
CA VAL A 354 -8.38 -1.12 -14.74
C VAL A 354 -9.03 -1.65 -13.45
N GLY A 355 -10.04 -0.95 -12.90
CA GLY A 355 -10.76 -1.40 -11.72
C GLY A 355 -11.64 -2.66 -11.92
N ARG A 356 -11.96 -3.02 -13.17
CA ARG A 356 -12.71 -4.24 -13.52
C ARG A 356 -11.83 -5.49 -13.50
N PHE A 357 -10.63 -5.40 -14.08
CA PHE A 357 -9.71 -6.54 -14.17
C PHE A 357 -8.74 -6.63 -12.98
N ALA A 358 -8.46 -5.52 -12.31
CA ALA A 358 -7.67 -5.42 -11.08
C ALA A 358 -8.46 -4.68 -9.98
N PRO A 359 -9.35 -5.39 -9.24
CA PRO A 359 -10.22 -4.78 -8.23
C PRO A 359 -9.51 -3.99 -7.12
N GLN A 360 -8.23 -4.25 -6.85
CA GLN A 360 -7.42 -3.45 -5.93
C GLN A 360 -7.33 -1.97 -6.34
N PHE A 361 -7.37 -1.66 -7.64
CA PHE A 361 -7.35 -0.30 -8.17
C PHE A 361 -8.76 0.30 -8.39
N SER A 362 -9.83 -0.43 -8.04
CA SER A 362 -11.22 0.05 -8.21
C SER A 362 -11.58 1.20 -7.26
N GLY A 363 -11.06 1.16 -6.02
CA GLY A 363 -11.41 2.10 -4.96
C GLY A 363 -10.85 3.52 -5.11
N TYR A 364 -10.91 4.25 -4.00
CA TYR A 364 -10.38 5.62 -3.84
C TYR A 364 -9.33 5.70 -2.70
N GLN A 365 -8.72 4.57 -2.35
CA GLN A 365 -7.52 4.52 -1.52
C GLN A 365 -6.30 4.84 -2.38
N GLN A 366 -5.23 5.34 -1.76
CA GLN A 366 -3.96 5.52 -2.46
C GLN A 366 -3.28 4.15 -2.67
N GLN A 367 -2.68 3.96 -3.84
CA GLN A 367 -2.05 2.71 -4.27
C GLN A 367 -0.65 2.97 -4.82
N ASP A 368 0.12 1.90 -5.02
CA ASP A 368 1.46 1.98 -5.60
C ASP A 368 1.40 2.17 -7.12
N SER A 369 2.04 3.22 -7.63
CA SER A 369 2.18 3.44 -9.08
C SER A 369 3.00 2.33 -9.77
N HIS A 370 3.90 1.65 -9.05
CA HIS A 370 4.68 0.53 -9.56
C HIS A 370 3.85 -0.76 -9.67
N GLU A 371 2.99 -1.08 -8.69
CA GLU A 371 2.07 -2.23 -8.80
C GLU A 371 1.11 -2.07 -9.98
N LEU A 372 0.58 -0.85 -10.19
CA LEU A 372 -0.23 -0.57 -11.36
C LEU A 372 0.59 -0.68 -12.65
N LEU A 373 1.82 -0.16 -12.69
CA LEU A 373 2.69 -0.23 -13.87
C LEU A 373 2.98 -1.69 -14.26
N ALA A 374 3.23 -2.55 -13.28
CA ALA A 374 3.41 -3.99 -13.50
C ALA A 374 2.14 -4.62 -14.09
N PHE A 375 0.96 -4.34 -13.51
CA PHE A 375 -0.33 -4.79 -14.05
C PHE A 375 -0.60 -4.29 -15.48
N LEU A 376 -0.25 -3.04 -15.79
CA LEU A 376 -0.45 -2.47 -17.13
C LEU A 376 0.52 -3.06 -18.15
N LEU A 377 1.78 -3.32 -17.80
CA LEU A 377 2.73 -3.99 -18.70
C LEU A 377 2.30 -5.43 -18.98
N ASP A 378 1.90 -6.19 -17.96
CA ASP A 378 1.40 -7.57 -18.10
C ASP A 378 0.08 -7.63 -18.89
N GLY A 379 -0.89 -6.77 -18.55
CA GLY A 379 -2.18 -6.72 -19.23
C GLY A 379 -2.07 -6.25 -20.69
N LEU A 380 -1.22 -5.27 -20.99
CA LEU A 380 -0.92 -4.89 -22.38
C LEU A 380 -0.09 -5.94 -23.12
N HIS A 381 0.73 -6.73 -22.42
CA HIS A 381 1.43 -7.87 -23.03
C HIS A 381 0.43 -8.93 -23.48
N GLU A 382 -0.47 -9.36 -22.59
CA GLU A 382 -1.39 -10.47 -22.85
C GLU A 382 -2.55 -10.08 -23.78
N ASP A 383 -3.08 -8.85 -23.71
CA ASP A 383 -4.07 -8.34 -24.67
C ASP A 383 -3.52 -8.19 -26.11
N LEU A 384 -2.19 -8.14 -26.29
CA LEU A 384 -1.52 -7.99 -27.59
C LEU A 384 -0.60 -9.18 -27.93
N ASN A 385 -0.76 -10.31 -27.24
CA ASN A 385 0.11 -11.46 -27.43
C ASN A 385 -0.18 -12.16 -28.75
N ARG A 386 0.76 -12.10 -29.69
CA ARG A 386 0.72 -12.73 -31.02
C ARG A 386 0.55 -14.26 -30.91
N ILE A 387 1.02 -14.87 -29.82
CA ILE A 387 0.86 -16.31 -29.55
C ILE A 387 -0.56 -16.64 -29.07
N ARG A 388 -1.46 -16.94 -30.03
CA ARG A 388 -2.86 -17.31 -29.75
C ARG A 388 -3.04 -18.58 -28.90
N LYS A 389 -2.09 -19.52 -28.94
CA LYS A 389 -2.15 -20.77 -28.17
C LYS A 389 -0.78 -21.08 -27.56
N LYS A 390 -0.57 -20.64 -26.31
CA LYS A 390 0.68 -20.85 -25.59
C LYS A 390 0.98 -22.36 -25.42
N PRO A 391 2.10 -22.89 -25.95
CA PRO A 391 2.51 -24.26 -25.66
C PRO A 391 2.92 -24.42 -24.19
N TYR A 392 2.71 -25.62 -23.65
CA TYR A 392 3.35 -26.01 -22.38
C TYR A 392 4.82 -26.29 -22.64
N ILE A 393 5.71 -25.55 -21.97
CA ILE A 393 7.16 -25.74 -22.05
C ILE A 393 7.67 -26.01 -20.64
N GLN A 394 8.33 -27.15 -20.46
CA GLN A 394 9.03 -27.47 -19.23
C GLN A 394 10.39 -26.76 -19.21
N LEU A 395 10.54 -25.78 -18.30
CA LEU A 395 11.83 -25.13 -18.07
C LEU A 395 12.87 -26.13 -17.56
N LYS A 396 14.12 -25.99 -18.00
CA LYS A 396 15.24 -26.87 -17.66
C LYS A 396 16.32 -26.04 -16.96
N ASP A 397 16.85 -26.58 -15.86
CA ASP A 397 18.09 -26.10 -15.25
C ASP A 397 19.25 -26.17 -16.27
N ALA A 398 20.22 -25.27 -16.17
CA ALA A 398 21.40 -25.24 -17.04
C ALA A 398 22.13 -26.59 -17.06
N ASN A 399 22.18 -27.30 -15.92
CA ASN A 399 22.84 -28.60 -15.75
C ASN A 399 24.30 -28.63 -16.25
N GLY A 400 25.04 -27.52 -16.07
CA GLY A 400 26.44 -27.40 -16.48
C GLY A 400 26.67 -27.08 -17.96
N ARG A 401 25.60 -26.83 -18.74
CA ARG A 401 25.73 -26.31 -20.12
C ARG A 401 26.22 -24.85 -20.12
N PRO A 402 26.87 -24.37 -21.20
CA PRO A 402 27.34 -22.98 -21.27
C PRO A 402 26.19 -21.98 -21.19
N ASP A 403 26.37 -20.92 -20.37
CA ASP A 403 25.37 -19.87 -20.11
C ASP A 403 24.67 -19.38 -21.38
N LYS A 404 25.44 -19.06 -22.44
CA LYS A 404 24.91 -18.58 -23.72
C LYS A 404 23.82 -19.51 -24.31
N VAL A 405 24.07 -20.81 -24.34
CA VAL A 405 23.14 -21.80 -24.93
C VAL A 405 21.87 -21.94 -24.09
N VAL A 406 21.98 -21.80 -22.77
CA VAL A 406 20.83 -21.86 -21.85
C VAL A 406 20.01 -20.58 -21.91
N ALA A 407 20.66 -19.42 -22.06
CA ALA A 407 20.01 -18.13 -22.26
C ALA A 407 19.28 -18.06 -23.62
N GLU A 408 19.88 -18.60 -24.69
CA GLU A 408 19.26 -18.71 -26.01
C GLU A 408 18.04 -19.67 -25.97
N GLU A 409 18.16 -20.87 -25.37
CA GLU A 409 17.02 -21.76 -25.14
C GLU A 409 15.92 -21.10 -24.31
N ALA A 410 16.27 -20.35 -23.25
CA ALA A 410 15.30 -19.68 -22.40
C ALA A 410 14.57 -18.54 -23.12
N TRP A 411 15.29 -17.71 -23.89
CA TRP A 411 14.69 -16.62 -24.66
C TRP A 411 13.78 -17.15 -25.78
N GLU A 412 14.22 -18.16 -26.54
CA GLU A 412 13.36 -18.85 -27.50
C GLU A 412 12.08 -19.39 -26.86
N ASN A 413 12.20 -20.03 -25.69
CA ASN A 413 11.05 -20.61 -24.97
C ASN A 413 10.12 -19.54 -24.38
N HIS A 414 10.64 -18.34 -24.09
CA HIS A 414 9.81 -17.16 -23.76
C HIS A 414 9.04 -16.70 -24.99
N ILE A 415 9.72 -16.39 -26.11
CA ILE A 415 9.09 -15.91 -27.36
C ILE A 415 8.03 -16.92 -27.88
N LYS A 416 8.29 -18.23 -27.80
CA LYS A 416 7.33 -19.30 -28.19
C LYS A 416 6.01 -19.28 -27.38
N ARG A 417 5.91 -18.49 -26.31
CA ARG A 417 4.69 -18.32 -25.47
C ARG A 417 4.24 -16.85 -25.36
N ASN A 418 5.17 -15.92 -25.50
CA ASN A 418 5.05 -14.52 -25.13
C ASN A 418 5.73 -13.67 -26.20
N ASP A 419 4.96 -13.22 -27.19
CA ASP A 419 5.45 -12.40 -28.32
C ASP A 419 4.48 -11.22 -28.50
N SER A 420 4.92 -10.00 -28.21
CA SER A 420 4.14 -8.77 -28.42
C SER A 420 5.02 -7.52 -28.33
N ILE A 421 4.46 -6.37 -28.70
CA ILE A 421 5.11 -5.05 -28.59
C ILE A 421 5.68 -4.75 -27.18
N ILE A 422 5.12 -5.34 -26.11
CA ILE A 422 5.66 -5.17 -24.75
C ILE A 422 6.95 -5.97 -24.57
N VAL A 423 7.03 -7.17 -25.16
CA VAL A 423 8.27 -7.97 -25.19
C VAL A 423 9.34 -7.27 -26.02
N ASP A 424 8.96 -6.77 -27.21
CA ASP A 424 9.84 -6.04 -28.12
C ASP A 424 10.49 -4.80 -27.47
N ILE A 425 9.76 -4.10 -26.58
CA ILE A 425 10.19 -2.83 -25.99
C ILE A 425 10.82 -2.98 -24.59
N PHE A 426 10.26 -3.84 -23.73
CA PHE A 426 10.57 -3.85 -22.29
C PHE A 426 11.24 -5.12 -21.76
N HIS A 427 11.26 -6.22 -22.51
CA HIS A 427 11.75 -7.49 -21.94
C HIS A 427 13.28 -7.64 -22.06
N GLY A 428 13.94 -7.76 -20.90
CA GLY A 428 15.31 -8.26 -20.78
C GLY A 428 15.36 -9.67 -20.20
N LEU A 429 16.57 -10.18 -19.93
CA LEU A 429 16.82 -11.49 -19.35
C LEU A 429 17.82 -11.37 -18.19
N PHE A 430 17.50 -11.96 -17.03
CA PHE A 430 18.45 -12.15 -15.93
C PHE A 430 18.83 -13.62 -15.78
N LYS A 431 20.06 -13.86 -15.32
CA LYS A 431 20.55 -15.17 -14.89
C LYS A 431 20.30 -15.30 -13.39
N SER A 432 19.42 -16.22 -13.01
CA SER A 432 19.25 -16.63 -11.61
C SER A 432 20.29 -17.71 -11.28
N THR A 433 21.06 -17.49 -10.22
CA THR A 433 21.91 -18.54 -9.62
C THR A 433 21.43 -18.82 -8.20
N LEU A 434 20.94 -20.04 -7.96
CA LEU A 434 20.46 -20.51 -6.67
C LEU A 434 21.38 -21.60 -6.12
N VAL A 435 21.82 -21.49 -4.87
CA VAL A 435 22.70 -22.47 -4.22
C VAL A 435 22.07 -22.99 -2.93
N CYS A 436 21.90 -24.31 -2.85
CA CYS A 436 21.37 -24.99 -1.66
C CYS A 436 22.39 -24.98 -0.50
N PRO A 437 22.01 -24.58 0.73
CA PRO A 437 22.92 -24.62 1.88
C PRO A 437 23.21 -26.05 2.37
N VAL A 438 22.32 -27.02 2.09
CA VAL A 438 22.43 -28.39 2.60
C VAL A 438 23.24 -29.29 1.65
N CYS A 439 22.87 -29.36 0.37
CA CYS A 439 23.52 -30.25 -0.60
C CYS A 439 24.50 -29.56 -1.55
N SER A 440 24.73 -28.25 -1.40
CA SER A 440 25.56 -27.42 -2.30
C SER A 440 25.19 -27.46 -3.80
N LYS A 441 24.01 -28.02 -4.17
CA LYS A 441 23.53 -27.99 -5.56
C LYS A 441 23.38 -26.52 -5.99
N VAL A 442 24.12 -26.15 -7.03
CA VAL A 442 23.88 -24.95 -7.82
C VAL A 442 22.80 -25.26 -8.86
N SER A 443 21.83 -24.38 -8.99
CA SER A 443 20.76 -24.39 -9.99
C SER A 443 20.84 -23.06 -10.75
N VAL A 444 20.83 -23.09 -12.08
CA VAL A 444 20.91 -21.89 -12.91
C VAL A 444 19.76 -21.85 -13.90
N THR A 445 18.98 -20.76 -13.85
CA THR A 445 17.92 -20.45 -14.81
C THR A 445 18.18 -19.09 -15.44
N PHE A 446 17.56 -18.87 -16.60
CA PHE A 446 17.54 -17.59 -17.29
C PHE A 446 16.09 -17.18 -17.42
N ASP A 447 15.72 -16.06 -16.80
CA ASP A 447 14.34 -15.70 -16.54
C ASP A 447 14.08 -14.26 -17.06
N PRO A 448 12.96 -14.02 -17.76
CA PRO A 448 12.68 -12.72 -18.39
C PRO A 448 12.17 -11.69 -17.38
N PHE A 449 12.42 -10.40 -17.65
CA PHE A 449 11.90 -9.29 -16.83
C PHE A 449 11.46 -8.11 -17.70
N CYS A 450 10.42 -7.38 -17.27
CA CYS A 450 9.94 -6.14 -17.91
C CYS A 450 10.33 -4.85 -17.15
N TYR A 451 10.82 -4.97 -15.92
CA TYR A 451 11.37 -3.89 -15.10
C TYR A 451 12.37 -4.42 -14.06
N LEU A 452 13.23 -3.55 -13.53
CA LEU A 452 14.10 -3.84 -12.39
C LEU A 452 13.57 -3.15 -11.13
N THR A 453 13.37 -3.89 -10.04
CA THR A 453 13.11 -3.32 -8.70
C THR A 453 14.41 -3.34 -7.90
N LEU A 454 15.06 -2.18 -7.78
CA LEU A 454 16.34 -2.05 -7.10
C LEU A 454 16.16 -1.81 -5.59
N PRO A 455 16.83 -2.58 -4.71
CA PRO A 455 16.91 -2.27 -3.29
C PRO A 455 17.74 -0.98 -3.08
N LEU A 456 17.35 -0.18 -2.09
CA LEU A 456 18.14 0.96 -1.65
C LEU A 456 19.01 0.57 -0.44
N PRO A 457 20.28 1.02 -0.34
CA PRO A 457 21.11 0.82 0.83
C PRO A 457 20.44 1.38 2.10
N MET A 458 19.95 0.48 2.95
CA MET A 458 19.34 0.86 4.23
C MET A 458 20.45 1.24 5.23
N LYS A 459 20.31 2.42 5.84
CA LYS A 459 21.08 2.73 7.06
C LYS A 459 20.71 1.69 8.13
N LYS A 460 21.70 0.94 8.60
CA LYS A 460 21.53 -0.06 9.67
C LYS A 460 21.24 0.59 11.04
N GLU A 461 21.57 1.86 11.18
CA GLU A 461 21.40 2.68 12.37
C GLU A 461 20.43 3.85 12.13
N ARG A 462 19.79 4.31 13.20
CA ARG A 462 19.03 5.57 13.29
C ARG A 462 19.58 6.42 14.44
N THR A 463 19.36 7.73 14.37
CA THR A 463 19.60 8.61 15.52
C THR A 463 18.31 8.81 16.31
N LEU A 464 18.38 8.69 17.63
CA LEU A 464 17.32 9.09 18.56
C LEU A 464 17.80 10.25 19.42
N GLU A 465 16.87 11.10 19.86
CA GLU A 465 17.10 12.11 20.88
C GLU A 465 16.35 11.69 22.14
N VAL A 466 17.01 11.71 23.29
CA VAL A 466 16.49 11.20 24.57
C VAL A 466 16.86 12.12 25.72
N TYR A 467 16.06 12.13 26.77
CA TYR A 467 16.28 12.91 27.98
C TYR A 467 16.62 12.00 29.15
N LEU A 468 17.86 12.10 29.66
CA LEU A 468 18.25 11.41 30.90
C LEU A 468 17.84 12.25 32.10
N VAL A 469 17.03 11.68 32.98
CA VAL A 469 16.64 12.25 34.28
C VAL A 469 17.33 11.42 35.36
N ARG A 470 18.16 12.08 36.18
CA ARG A 470 18.84 11.45 37.32
C ARG A 470 17.96 11.61 38.57
N LEU A 471 18.08 10.69 39.54
CA LEU A 471 17.36 10.76 40.81
C LEU A 471 17.71 11.97 41.70
N ASP A 472 18.82 12.66 41.43
CA ASP A 472 19.22 13.86 42.18
C ASP A 472 18.28 15.04 41.83
N PRO A 473 17.47 15.56 42.79
CA PRO A 473 16.56 16.68 42.55
C PRO A 473 17.25 18.02 42.29
N LEU A 474 18.58 18.09 42.34
CA LEU A 474 19.39 19.25 41.91
C LEU A 474 20.01 19.07 40.52
N ALA A 475 20.00 17.86 39.95
CA ALA A 475 20.54 17.60 38.62
C ALA A 475 19.52 17.97 37.54
N LYS A 476 19.93 18.78 36.57
CA LYS A 476 19.11 19.08 35.39
C LYS A 476 18.98 17.84 34.48
N PRO A 477 17.81 17.62 33.88
CA PRO A 477 17.68 16.67 32.78
C PRO A 477 18.65 16.98 31.65
N THR A 478 19.38 15.97 31.18
CA THR A 478 20.40 16.12 30.13
C THR A 478 19.90 15.51 28.82
N GLN A 479 19.93 16.27 27.73
CA GLN A 479 19.54 15.79 26.40
C GLN A 479 20.74 15.14 25.69
N TYR A 480 20.54 13.93 25.18
CA TYR A 480 21.53 13.15 24.41
C TYR A 480 21.02 12.81 23.02
N LYS A 481 21.92 12.81 22.04
CA LYS A 481 21.68 12.23 20.70
C LYS A 481 22.41 10.90 20.57
N LEU A 482 21.67 9.81 20.45
CA LEU A 482 22.19 8.45 20.41
C LEU A 482 22.10 7.89 18.99
N THR A 483 23.08 7.08 18.57
CA THR A 483 23.02 6.32 17.32
C THR A 483 22.83 4.85 17.65
N VAL A 484 21.69 4.28 17.26
CA VAL A 484 21.26 2.91 17.64
C VAL A 484 20.83 2.11 16.42
N PRO A 485 20.85 0.76 16.45
CA PRO A 485 20.33 -0.05 15.36
C PRO A 485 18.88 0.29 14.97
N LYS A 486 18.55 0.29 13.68
CA LYS A 486 17.16 0.37 13.19
C LYS A 486 16.35 -0.88 13.52
N VAL A 487 17.03 -2.03 13.64
CA VAL A 487 16.47 -3.31 14.07
C VAL A 487 17.34 -3.81 15.22
N GLY A 488 16.87 -3.60 16.43
CA GLY A 488 17.57 -3.87 17.68
C GLY A 488 16.59 -3.77 18.85
N TYR A 489 17.11 -3.80 20.08
CA TYR A 489 16.35 -3.88 21.31
C TYR A 489 16.54 -2.64 22.20
N ILE A 490 15.64 -2.43 23.17
CA ILE A 490 15.76 -1.35 24.17
C ILE A 490 17.10 -1.45 24.94
N SER A 491 17.64 -2.66 25.13
CA SER A 491 19.00 -2.87 25.64
C SER A 491 20.08 -2.13 24.84
N ASP A 492 20.03 -2.12 23.50
CA ASP A 492 21.00 -1.44 22.65
C ASP A 492 20.97 0.09 22.87
N LEU A 493 19.78 0.62 23.17
CA LEU A 493 19.57 2.03 23.50
C LEU A 493 20.12 2.38 24.89
N CYS A 494 19.86 1.55 25.91
CA CYS A 494 20.45 1.73 27.24
C CYS A 494 21.98 1.60 27.21
N THR A 495 22.55 0.62 26.49
CA THR A 495 23.99 0.48 26.29
C THR A 495 24.62 1.68 25.58
N SER A 496 23.92 2.23 24.58
CA SER A 496 24.36 3.44 23.86
C SER A 496 24.35 4.68 24.75
N LEU A 497 23.35 4.85 25.63
CA LEU A 497 23.31 5.96 26.58
C LEU A 497 24.33 5.77 27.72
N SER A 498 24.48 4.54 28.22
CA SER A 498 25.43 4.19 29.28
C SER A 498 26.86 4.59 28.90
N SER A 499 27.23 4.33 27.65
CA SER A 499 28.52 4.70 27.05
C SER A 499 28.80 6.21 26.94
N LEU A 500 27.78 7.07 27.13
CA LEU A 500 27.90 8.54 27.04
C LEU A 500 27.53 9.27 28.34
N SER A 501 26.88 8.61 29.30
CA SER A 501 26.31 9.24 30.51
C SER A 501 26.93 8.75 31.82
N GLU A 502 27.83 7.76 31.74
CA GLU A 502 28.50 7.07 32.86
C GLU A 502 27.54 6.35 33.83
N VAL A 503 26.26 6.23 33.48
CA VAL A 503 25.25 5.45 34.22
C VAL A 503 25.25 4.00 33.71
N PRO A 504 25.25 2.96 34.56
CA PRO A 504 25.11 1.57 34.12
C PRO A 504 23.77 1.31 33.41
N ALA A 505 23.80 0.64 32.26
CA ALA A 505 22.59 0.33 31.48
C ALA A 505 21.53 -0.49 32.25
N GLU A 506 21.96 -1.30 33.22
CA GLU A 506 21.10 -2.10 34.09
C GLU A 506 20.26 -1.25 35.08
N LYS A 507 20.70 -0.02 35.38
CA LYS A 507 20.00 0.92 36.26
C LYS A 507 19.12 1.90 35.48
N MET A 508 18.87 1.68 34.17
CA MET A 508 18.07 2.58 33.33
C MET A 508 16.65 2.05 33.06
N ILE A 509 15.64 2.86 33.41
CA ILE A 509 14.23 2.62 33.07
C ILE A 509 13.85 3.54 31.90
N VAL A 510 13.43 2.96 30.76
CA VAL A 510 13.06 3.72 29.55
C VAL A 510 11.55 3.93 29.51
N THR A 511 11.10 5.18 29.32
CA THR A 511 9.67 5.55 29.37
C THR A 511 9.29 6.62 28.35
N ASP A 512 8.09 6.50 27.80
CA ASP A 512 7.45 7.47 26.88
C ASP A 512 6.45 8.32 27.68
N ILE A 513 6.51 9.64 27.49
CA ILE A 513 5.63 10.62 28.14
C ILE A 513 4.74 11.31 27.10
N TYR A 514 3.48 10.90 27.03
CA TYR A 514 2.48 11.50 26.14
C TYR A 514 1.43 12.30 26.91
N ASN A 515 1.08 13.49 26.41
CA ASN A 515 0.15 14.43 27.04
C ASN A 515 0.41 14.62 28.56
N HIS A 516 1.68 14.83 28.89
CA HIS A 516 2.19 15.04 30.25
C HIS A 516 1.88 13.89 31.26
N ARG A 517 1.79 12.63 30.80
CA ARG A 517 1.71 11.44 31.66
C ARG A 517 2.64 10.36 31.14
N PHE A 518 3.17 9.52 32.03
CA PHE A 518 3.82 8.27 31.62
C PHE A 518 2.81 7.42 30.84
N HIS A 519 3.08 7.22 29.56
CA HIS A 519 2.20 6.51 28.63
C HIS A 519 2.63 5.05 28.49
N ARG A 520 3.93 4.78 28.47
CA ARG A 520 4.49 3.42 28.39
C ARG A 520 5.89 3.37 29.01
N ILE A 521 6.11 2.38 29.88
CA ILE A 521 7.46 1.93 30.25
C ILE A 521 7.85 0.78 29.29
N PHE A 522 9.06 0.82 28.74
CA PHE A 522 9.54 -0.20 27.80
C PHE A 522 10.42 -1.22 28.53
N ALA A 523 10.14 -2.51 28.31
CA ALA A 523 11.03 -3.58 28.79
C ALA A 523 12.28 -3.70 27.92
N THR A 524 13.42 -4.09 28.51
CA THR A 524 14.75 -4.14 27.86
C THR A 524 14.83 -5.07 26.64
N ASN A 525 13.87 -6.00 26.52
CA ASN A 525 13.72 -6.96 25.43
C ASN A 525 12.67 -6.55 24.37
N GLU A 526 12.03 -5.39 24.48
CA GLU A 526 11.21 -4.85 23.39
C GLU A 526 12.07 -4.40 22.21
N ASN A 527 11.50 -4.41 21.01
CA ASN A 527 12.18 -3.97 19.79
C ASN A 527 12.15 -2.44 19.69
N LEU A 528 13.26 -1.81 19.30
CA LEU A 528 13.37 -0.36 19.10
C LEU A 528 12.30 0.22 18.15
N SER A 529 11.72 -0.58 17.25
CA SER A 529 10.60 -0.15 16.40
C SER A 529 9.33 0.24 17.15
N SER A 530 9.25 0.05 18.48
CA SER A 530 8.16 0.58 19.32
C SER A 530 8.29 2.08 19.59
N ILE A 531 9.48 2.66 19.48
CA ILE A 531 9.79 4.09 19.66
C ILE A 531 9.81 4.77 18.28
N MET A 532 8.97 5.80 18.10
CA MET A 532 8.89 6.64 16.92
C MET A 532 9.83 7.86 17.01
N GLU A 533 10.07 8.53 15.89
CA GLU A 533 10.93 9.74 15.82
C GLU A 533 10.29 11.02 16.40
N ARG A 534 9.17 10.88 17.12
CA ARG A 534 8.41 11.99 17.76
C ARG A 534 8.10 11.74 19.23
N ASP A 535 8.53 10.61 19.78
CA ASP A 535 8.23 10.23 21.15
C ASP A 535 9.31 10.85 22.05
N ASP A 536 8.91 11.68 23.02
CA ASP A 536 9.84 12.24 23.99
C ASP A 536 10.22 11.14 24.99
N ILE A 537 11.29 10.40 24.67
CA ILE A 537 11.79 9.29 25.49
C ILE A 537 12.62 9.82 26.65
N TYR A 538 12.15 9.54 27.86
CA TYR A 538 12.85 9.80 29.10
C TYR A 538 13.50 8.51 29.60
N MET A 539 14.65 8.63 30.25
CA MET A 539 15.26 7.53 31.00
C MET A 539 15.49 7.96 32.44
N GLU A 540 14.99 7.17 33.38
CA GLU A 540 15.19 7.35 34.83
C GLU A 540 16.24 6.36 35.35
N THR A 541 16.97 6.76 36.39
CA THR A 541 17.97 5.92 37.07
C THR A 541 17.37 5.24 38.30
N ASP A 542 17.59 3.94 38.52
CA ASP A 542 17.12 3.22 39.72
C ASP A 542 18.20 3.09 40.82
N GLU A 543 17.77 3.11 42.09
CA GLU A 543 18.58 2.82 43.28
C GLU A 543 18.09 1.50 43.90
N GLN A 544 18.67 0.39 43.45
CA GLN A 544 18.63 -0.88 44.18
C GLN A 544 19.51 -0.80 45.43
N ASP A 545 18.97 -1.27 46.55
CA ASP A 545 19.60 -1.24 47.86
C ASP A 545 20.64 -2.39 48.00
N ASP A 546 21.94 -2.06 48.09
CA ASP A 546 23.07 -3.01 48.15
C ASP A 546 23.20 -3.73 49.53
N GLU A 547 22.14 -4.37 50.04
CA GLU A 547 22.21 -5.25 51.22
C GLU A 547 22.79 -6.63 50.86
N SER A 548 24.09 -6.69 50.51
CA SER A 548 24.81 -7.96 50.28
C SER A 548 26.30 -7.94 50.66
N SER A 549 26.66 -7.29 51.77
CA SER A 549 28.07 -7.23 52.23
C SER A 549 28.29 -7.35 53.75
N GLN A 550 27.70 -8.39 54.36
CA GLN A 550 28.06 -9.10 55.61
C GLN A 550 27.21 -10.40 55.59
N ASP A 551 27.68 -11.60 55.93
CA ASP A 551 28.80 -11.98 56.81
C ASP A 551 29.95 -12.76 56.12
N GLN A 552 30.99 -13.08 56.89
CA GLN A 552 32.16 -13.87 56.49
C GLN A 552 32.01 -15.36 56.84
N GLU A 553 32.66 -16.24 56.07
CA GLU A 553 32.75 -17.68 56.34
C GLU A 553 33.51 -18.00 57.64
N LEU A 554 33.14 -19.11 58.32
CA LEU A 554 33.98 -20.28 58.61
C LEU A 554 33.08 -21.43 59.19
N PRO A 555 33.51 -22.71 59.21
CA PRO A 555 32.57 -23.84 59.00
C PRO A 555 32.37 -24.82 60.19
N SER A 556 31.50 -25.81 59.95
CA SER A 556 31.30 -27.11 60.68
C SER A 556 30.53 -27.02 62.02
N GLU A 557 29.81 -28.05 62.51
CA GLU A 557 29.69 -29.49 62.16
C GLU A 557 28.23 -30.02 62.15
N ASN A 558 28.03 -31.22 61.57
CA ASN A 558 27.08 -32.32 61.87
C ASN A 558 25.64 -32.12 62.42
N GLU A 559 24.70 -32.84 61.76
CA GLU A 559 23.61 -33.67 62.34
C GLU A 559 22.48 -32.99 63.18
N ASN A 560 21.25 -33.53 63.35
CA ASN A 560 20.63 -34.78 62.90
C ASN A 560 19.09 -34.64 62.71
N SER A 561 18.47 -35.64 62.08
CA SER A 561 17.13 -36.24 62.36
C SER A 561 15.89 -35.41 62.73
N GLN A 562 14.77 -35.71 62.03
CA GLN A 562 13.41 -35.94 62.58
C GLN A 562 12.63 -34.72 63.14
N SER A 563 11.28 -34.70 63.19
CA SER A 563 10.20 -35.45 62.50
C SER A 563 8.85 -34.71 62.74
N GLU A 564 7.73 -35.26 62.22
CA GLU A 564 6.34 -35.30 62.77
C GLU A 564 5.94 -34.31 63.89
N ASP A 565 4.77 -33.65 63.91
CA ASP A 565 3.50 -33.85 63.17
C ASP A 565 2.66 -32.53 63.23
N SER A 566 1.69 -32.26 62.34
CA SER A 566 0.24 -32.49 62.56
C SER A 566 -0.23 -32.24 64.01
N VAL A 567 -0.93 -31.17 64.37
CA VAL A 567 -2.40 -30.89 64.28
C VAL A 567 -2.55 -29.47 64.91
N GLY A 568 -3.41 -28.52 64.55
CA GLY A 568 -4.80 -28.53 64.04
C GLY A 568 -5.76 -28.06 65.16
N GLY A 569 -6.76 -27.22 64.86
CA GLY A 569 -7.78 -26.79 65.84
C GLY A 569 -7.78 -25.29 66.23
N ASP A 570 -8.33 -24.47 65.35
CA ASP A 570 -9.55 -23.67 65.55
C ASP A 570 -9.76 -22.78 66.80
N ASN A 571 -10.31 -21.58 66.54
CA ASN A 571 -11.29 -20.83 67.36
C ASN A 571 -10.85 -20.15 68.69
N GLU A 572 -11.51 -19.10 69.19
CA GLU A 572 -12.24 -17.95 68.59
C GLU A 572 -12.51 -16.93 69.72
N LEU A 573 -12.48 -15.61 69.43
CA LEU A 573 -13.06 -14.53 70.26
C LEU A 573 -12.43 -14.38 71.69
N GLU A 574 -12.71 -13.37 72.53
CA GLU A 574 -13.62 -12.21 72.45
C GLU A 574 -12.96 -10.93 73.04
N ASN A 575 -13.73 -9.83 73.17
CA ASN A 575 -13.24 -8.48 73.47
C ASN A 575 -12.97 -8.18 74.95
N GLY A 576 -12.09 -7.20 75.22
CA GLY A 576 -11.90 -6.60 76.55
C GLY A 576 -11.46 -5.13 76.48
N VAL A 577 -12.39 -4.18 76.63
CA VAL A 577 -12.15 -2.73 76.51
C VAL A 577 -12.01 -2.05 77.88
N VAL A 578 -10.88 -1.39 78.13
CA VAL A 578 -10.76 -0.30 79.13
C VAL A 578 -9.78 0.77 78.64
N THR A 579 -10.20 2.04 78.63
CA THR A 579 -9.34 3.23 78.47
C THR A 579 -9.19 3.96 79.81
N PRO A 580 -8.11 4.73 80.03
CA PRO A 580 -8.30 6.20 79.91
C PRO A 580 -7.12 6.98 79.30
N GLN A 581 -7.36 8.28 79.07
CA GLN A 581 -6.41 9.32 78.63
C GLN A 581 -5.49 9.75 79.83
N ILE A 582 -4.47 10.64 79.77
CA ILE A 582 -4.29 11.95 79.09
C ILE A 582 -2.78 12.25 78.82
N SER A 583 -2.50 13.09 77.82
CA SER A 583 -1.17 13.54 77.33
C SER A 583 -0.25 14.26 78.33
N SER A 584 1.07 14.28 78.07
CA SER A 584 1.77 15.53 77.65
C SER A 584 3.22 15.36 77.14
N LYS A 585 3.60 16.30 76.26
CA LYS A 585 4.79 16.50 75.39
C LYS A 585 6.21 16.31 75.98
N GLY A 586 7.20 16.01 75.11
CA GLY A 586 8.64 16.17 75.40
C GLY A 586 9.61 15.93 74.21
N GLU A 587 9.86 16.98 73.40
CA GLU A 587 10.99 17.21 72.46
C GLU A 587 11.36 16.22 71.32
N GLN A 588 12.19 16.71 70.39
CA GLN A 588 12.60 16.08 69.12
C GLN A 588 14.11 15.83 69.08
N THR A 589 14.55 14.80 68.35
CA THR A 589 15.81 14.86 67.58
C THR A 589 15.54 14.38 66.17
N VAL A 590 16.15 15.01 65.16
CA VAL A 590 15.86 14.77 63.74
C VAL A 590 17.09 14.21 63.04
N GLY A 591 16.99 12.98 62.54
CA GLY A 591 17.90 12.43 61.54
C GLY A 591 17.41 12.73 60.12
N PRO A 592 18.30 12.95 59.14
CA PRO A 592 17.90 13.30 57.77
C PRO A 592 17.46 12.07 56.98
N THR A 593 16.15 11.81 56.92
CA THR A 593 15.59 10.84 55.97
C THR A 593 15.69 11.37 54.54
N ARG A 594 16.56 10.74 53.72
CA ARG A 594 16.57 10.96 52.27
C ARG A 594 15.23 10.52 51.68
N LYS A 595 14.68 11.31 50.77
CA LYS A 595 13.40 11.03 50.08
C LYS A 595 13.68 10.44 48.70
N ARG A 596 13.17 9.24 48.39
CA ARG A 596 12.93 8.83 46.99
C ARG A 596 11.92 9.82 46.37
N LEU A 597 12.09 10.15 45.09
CA LEU A 597 11.19 11.08 44.38
C LEU A 597 9.85 10.43 44.00
N PHE A 598 9.87 9.13 43.70
CA PHE A 598 8.70 8.32 43.42
C PHE A 598 8.78 6.97 44.17
N THR A 599 7.63 6.32 44.37
CA THR A 599 7.53 4.99 44.96
C THR A 599 6.60 4.14 44.10
N PHE A 600 7.12 3.06 43.52
CA PHE A 600 6.33 2.11 42.74
C PHE A 600 5.97 0.89 43.61
N GLN A 601 4.72 0.43 43.54
CA GLN A 601 4.30 -0.87 44.08
C GLN A 601 3.68 -1.70 42.96
N PHE A 602 4.21 -2.90 42.75
CA PHE A 602 3.72 -3.85 41.75
C PHE A 602 2.74 -4.83 42.39
N ASN A 603 1.46 -4.68 42.06
CA ASN A 603 0.44 -5.70 42.35
C ASN A 603 0.34 -6.67 41.16
N ASN A 604 0.17 -7.97 41.43
CA ASN A 604 0.39 -9.04 40.45
C ASN A 604 -0.79 -9.25 39.47
N MET A 605 -1.51 -8.18 39.13
CA MET A 605 -2.59 -8.13 38.13
C MET A 605 -2.44 -6.82 37.33
N GLY A 606 -2.51 -6.89 36.00
CA GLY A 606 -2.13 -5.80 35.08
C GLY A 606 -3.05 -4.58 35.03
N LYS A 607 -3.24 -3.89 36.16
CA LYS A 607 -3.82 -2.54 36.28
C LYS A 607 -3.01 -1.71 37.26
N THR A 608 -2.40 -0.63 36.79
CA THR A 608 -1.70 0.36 37.63
C THR A 608 -2.66 1.46 38.07
N ASP A 609 -3.30 1.29 39.23
CA ASP A 609 -4.07 2.37 39.87
C ASP A 609 -3.12 3.32 40.63
N PHE A 610 -2.97 4.54 40.11
CA PHE A 610 -2.10 5.58 40.67
C PHE A 610 -2.81 6.42 41.74
N SER A 611 -3.06 5.85 42.93
CA SER A 611 -3.76 6.59 43.99
C SER A 611 -3.35 6.22 45.42
N LEU A 612 -2.14 6.59 45.85
CA LEU A 612 -1.79 6.88 47.26
C LEU A 612 -0.40 7.54 47.40
N ILE A 613 -0.35 8.86 47.25
CA ILE A 613 0.83 9.68 47.61
C ILE A 613 0.55 10.29 49.00
N LYS A 614 1.42 10.02 49.98
CA LYS A 614 1.39 10.76 51.26
C LYS A 614 1.85 12.20 51.02
N GLU A 615 1.24 13.12 51.75
CA GLU A 615 1.52 14.55 51.68
C GLU A 615 3.00 14.85 52.06
N ASP A 616 3.51 16.02 51.68
CA ASP A 616 4.89 16.51 51.83
C ASP A 616 5.98 15.99 50.88
N THR A 617 5.64 15.75 49.61
CA THR A 617 6.57 15.92 48.46
C THR A 617 6.02 16.95 47.47
N LYS A 618 6.90 17.74 46.83
CA LYS A 618 6.48 18.79 45.88
C LYS A 618 5.77 18.16 44.67
N GLN A 619 4.53 18.57 44.41
CA GLN A 619 3.85 18.21 43.16
C GLN A 619 4.62 18.83 41.97
N ILE A 620 5.17 17.99 41.09
CA ILE A 620 5.39 18.38 39.70
C ILE A 620 4.00 18.35 39.05
N ARG A 621 3.41 19.53 38.85
CA ARG A 621 2.18 19.65 38.08
C ARG A 621 2.47 19.70 36.59
N PHE A 622 1.55 19.09 35.86
CA PHE A 622 1.57 18.90 34.43
C PHE A 622 0.39 19.67 33.84
N ASP A 623 0.62 20.94 33.47
CA ASP A 623 -0.35 21.83 32.84
C ASP A 623 0.24 22.45 31.57
N GLU A 624 -0.64 22.71 30.60
CA GLU A 624 -0.42 23.23 29.23
C GLU A 624 1.02 23.56 28.78
N GLY A 625 1.67 22.57 28.13
CA GLY A 625 2.70 22.81 27.11
C GLY A 625 4.14 23.01 27.60
N HIS A 626 4.37 23.44 28.83
CA HIS A 626 5.74 23.56 29.39
C HIS A 626 5.85 23.08 30.83
N LEU A 627 6.75 22.12 31.06
CA LEU A 627 7.19 21.72 32.39
C LEU A 627 7.76 22.94 33.15
N ARG A 628 7.33 23.11 34.41
CA ARG A 628 7.73 24.24 35.27
C ARG A 628 7.92 23.79 36.72
N LEU A 629 9.15 23.89 37.22
CA LEU A 629 9.46 23.87 38.65
C LEU A 629 9.72 25.30 39.12
N SER A 630 8.66 25.96 39.61
CA SER A 630 8.70 27.29 40.25
C SER A 630 9.41 28.41 39.46
N GLY A 631 8.72 28.97 38.46
CA GLY A 631 8.92 30.36 38.03
C GLY A 631 9.74 30.59 36.75
N GLU A 632 10.69 29.72 36.42
CA GLU A 632 11.56 29.88 35.26
C GLU A 632 11.35 28.75 34.21
N GLU A 633 11.87 28.95 32.99
CA GLU A 633 11.79 27.97 31.91
C GLU A 633 12.70 26.75 32.18
N TRP A 634 12.38 25.61 31.57
CA TRP A 634 13.17 24.38 31.73
C TRP A 634 14.49 24.46 30.95
N ASP A 635 15.53 24.92 31.65
CA ASP A 635 16.92 24.93 31.19
C ASP A 635 17.52 23.52 31.29
N CYS A 636 17.51 22.78 30.17
CA CYS A 636 18.06 21.43 30.05
C CYS A 636 19.49 21.44 29.49
N ASP A 637 20.38 20.69 30.13
CA ASP A 637 21.78 20.62 29.71
C ASP A 637 21.91 19.77 28.44
N LYS A 638 22.67 20.24 27.45
CA LYS A 638 22.87 19.54 26.18
C LYS A 638 24.26 18.91 26.16
N HIS A 639 24.30 17.57 26.09
CA HIS A 639 25.54 16.82 25.99
C HIS A 639 26.25 17.09 24.65
N GLU A 640 27.58 16.87 24.56
CA GLU A 640 28.36 17.11 23.32
C GLU A 640 27.81 16.34 22.09
N SER A 641 27.12 15.21 22.32
CA SER A 641 26.43 14.48 21.25
C SER A 641 25.32 15.28 20.54
N MET A 642 24.84 16.36 21.15
CA MET A 642 23.88 17.30 20.55
C MET A 642 24.54 18.30 19.57
N GLU A 643 25.87 18.41 19.53
CA GLU A 643 26.55 19.32 18.60
C GLU A 643 26.26 18.97 17.14
N TYR A 644 25.86 19.98 16.36
CA TYR A 644 25.59 19.81 14.93
C TYR A 644 26.88 19.66 14.11
N LYS A 645 27.45 18.46 14.14
CA LYS A 645 28.48 18.03 13.18
C LYS A 645 27.78 17.78 11.84
N PRO A 646 28.00 18.61 10.79
CA PRO A 646 27.19 18.56 9.57
C PRO A 646 27.45 17.27 8.79
N GLN A 647 26.57 16.27 8.95
CA GLN A 647 26.60 15.08 8.13
C GLN A 647 26.51 15.47 6.65
N LYS A 648 27.55 15.16 5.86
CA LYS A 648 27.45 15.20 4.39
C LYS A 648 26.22 14.40 4.01
N LYS A 649 25.27 15.03 3.30
CA LYS A 649 24.02 14.39 2.89
C LYS A 649 24.38 13.11 2.13
N ALA A 650 24.10 11.95 2.72
CA ALA A 650 24.34 10.66 2.10
C ALA A 650 23.39 10.50 0.91
N PHE A 651 23.91 10.78 -0.28
CA PHE A 651 23.31 10.38 -1.54
C PHE A 651 23.86 9.01 -1.91
N VAL A 652 23.03 8.21 -2.59
CA VAL A 652 23.40 6.90 -3.12
C VAL A 652 23.34 7.01 -4.64
N LYS A 653 24.30 6.46 -5.38
CA LYS A 653 24.21 6.45 -6.85
C LYS A 653 23.34 5.30 -7.32
N LEU A 654 22.70 5.46 -8.48
CA LEU A 654 21.93 4.39 -9.11
C LEU A 654 22.77 3.12 -9.33
N LYS A 655 24.08 3.28 -9.60
CA LYS A 655 25.05 2.18 -9.73
C LYS A 655 25.14 1.34 -8.45
N ASP A 656 25.32 1.97 -7.29
CA ASP A 656 25.34 1.31 -5.98
C ASP A 656 24.09 0.44 -5.73
N CYS A 657 22.93 0.88 -6.20
CA CYS A 657 21.67 0.13 -6.11
C CYS A 657 21.61 -1.08 -7.08
N ILE A 658 22.28 -1.00 -8.23
CA ILE A 658 22.41 -2.11 -9.21
C ILE A 658 23.44 -3.14 -8.72
N GLU A 659 24.53 -2.69 -8.12
CA GLU A 659 25.50 -3.57 -7.42
C GLU A 659 24.81 -4.30 -6.25
N LEU A 660 23.97 -3.61 -5.47
CA LEU A 660 23.20 -4.24 -4.40
C LEU A 660 22.14 -5.23 -4.93
N PHE A 661 21.51 -4.95 -6.08
CA PHE A 661 20.59 -5.89 -6.74
C PHE A 661 21.28 -7.15 -7.29
N THR A 662 22.51 -7.01 -7.78
CA THR A 662 23.31 -8.12 -8.32
C THR A 662 24.16 -8.84 -7.26
N THR A 663 24.15 -8.35 -6.02
CA THR A 663 24.82 -9.00 -4.89
C THR A 663 24.11 -10.30 -4.48
N LYS A 664 24.87 -11.27 -4.00
CA LYS A 664 24.36 -12.56 -3.51
C LYS A 664 23.61 -12.38 -2.18
N GLU A 665 22.31 -12.61 -2.18
CA GLU A 665 21.44 -12.60 -0.99
C GLU A 665 21.16 -14.02 -0.47
N LYS A 666 20.60 -14.11 0.74
CA LYS A 666 20.03 -15.34 1.31
C LYS A 666 18.51 -15.19 1.39
N LEU A 667 17.78 -16.16 0.85
CA LEU A 667 16.32 -16.17 0.89
C LEU A 667 15.79 -16.20 2.33
N GLY A 668 14.66 -15.51 2.56
CA GLY A 668 13.99 -15.43 3.86
C GLY A 668 13.32 -16.74 4.27
N ALA A 669 12.79 -16.79 5.49
CA ALA A 669 12.00 -17.93 5.96
C ALA A 669 10.66 -18.09 5.21
N GLU A 670 10.08 -16.97 4.76
CA GLU A 670 8.77 -16.92 4.08
C GLU A 670 8.85 -17.21 2.55
N ASP A 671 10.04 -17.17 1.95
CA ASP A 671 10.28 -17.46 0.52
C ASP A 671 11.40 -18.51 0.31
N PRO A 672 11.26 -19.75 0.81
CA PRO A 672 12.30 -20.77 0.71
C PRO A 672 12.21 -21.56 -0.62
N TRP A 673 13.33 -21.68 -1.34
CA TRP A 673 13.40 -22.39 -2.61
C TRP A 673 13.30 -23.92 -2.46
N TYR A 674 12.48 -24.57 -3.28
CA TYR A 674 12.39 -26.04 -3.33
C TYR A 674 13.64 -26.66 -3.97
N CYS A 675 14.45 -27.35 -3.17
CA CYS A 675 15.63 -28.03 -3.68
C CYS A 675 15.28 -29.42 -4.23
N PRO A 676 15.45 -29.71 -5.54
CA PRO A 676 15.08 -31.01 -6.11
C PRO A 676 15.97 -32.16 -5.61
N ASN A 677 17.20 -31.88 -5.17
CA ASN A 677 18.11 -32.88 -4.59
C ASN A 677 17.70 -33.25 -3.16
N CYS A 678 17.38 -32.27 -2.32
CA CYS A 678 16.93 -32.50 -0.93
C CYS A 678 15.44 -32.85 -0.82
N LYS A 679 14.66 -32.62 -1.89
CA LYS A 679 13.19 -32.74 -1.96
C LYS A 679 12.42 -31.92 -0.91
N GLN A 680 13.02 -30.82 -0.45
CA GLN A 680 12.52 -29.96 0.62
C GLN A 680 12.77 -28.49 0.26
N HIS A 681 11.93 -27.59 0.76
CA HIS A 681 12.17 -26.16 0.76
C HIS A 681 13.38 -25.80 1.65
N GLN A 682 14.25 -24.91 1.16
CA GLN A 682 15.50 -24.54 1.77
C GLN A 682 15.74 -23.04 1.63
N GLN A 683 16.34 -22.39 2.64
CA GLN A 683 16.81 -21.01 2.54
C GLN A 683 18.07 -20.94 1.65
N ALA A 684 17.88 -21.10 0.34
CA ALA A 684 18.93 -20.98 -0.65
C ALA A 684 19.55 -19.59 -0.64
N THR A 685 20.79 -19.51 -1.10
CA THR A 685 21.37 -18.21 -1.50
C THR A 685 21.08 -17.97 -2.96
N LYS A 686 20.57 -16.77 -3.27
CA LYS A 686 20.17 -16.33 -4.60
C LYS A 686 21.12 -15.24 -5.06
N LYS A 687 21.47 -15.24 -6.35
CA LYS A 687 22.15 -14.15 -7.04
C LYS A 687 21.47 -13.91 -8.37
N LEU A 688 21.29 -12.65 -8.74
CA LEU A 688 20.79 -12.23 -10.04
C LEU A 688 21.92 -11.55 -10.80
N ASP A 689 22.13 -11.92 -12.06
CA ASP A 689 23.08 -11.27 -12.96
C ASP A 689 22.35 -10.82 -14.23
N LEU A 690 22.66 -9.63 -14.75
CA LEU A 690 22.01 -9.10 -15.95
C LEU A 690 22.64 -9.73 -17.20
N TRP A 691 21.83 -10.41 -18.03
CA TRP A 691 22.31 -11.10 -19.24
C TRP A 691 22.00 -10.32 -20.52
N SER A 692 20.81 -9.73 -20.61
CA SER A 692 20.42 -8.80 -21.69
C SER A 692 19.44 -7.76 -21.17
N LEU A 693 19.50 -6.55 -21.72
CA LEU A 693 18.68 -5.41 -21.32
C LEU A 693 17.79 -4.91 -22.48
N PRO A 694 16.55 -4.47 -22.19
CA PRO A 694 15.57 -4.08 -23.20
C PRO A 694 15.88 -2.74 -23.88
N PRO A 695 15.25 -2.42 -25.04
CA PRO A 695 15.23 -1.08 -25.63
C PRO A 695 14.77 0.03 -24.68
N VAL A 696 13.79 -0.25 -23.83
CA VAL A 696 13.32 0.66 -22.78
C VAL A 696 13.41 -0.03 -21.43
N LEU A 697 14.32 0.45 -20.59
CA LEU A 697 14.59 -0.09 -19.26
C LEU A 697 13.80 0.69 -18.20
N VAL A 698 12.88 0.00 -17.52
CA VAL A 698 12.13 0.53 -16.39
C VAL A 698 12.84 0.16 -15.10
N VAL A 699 13.14 1.16 -14.25
CA VAL A 699 13.89 1.00 -13.01
C VAL A 699 13.10 1.58 -11.83
N HIS A 700 12.48 0.72 -11.05
CA HIS A 700 11.81 1.07 -9.80
C HIS A 700 12.80 1.08 -8.63
N LEU A 701 12.79 2.16 -7.85
CA LEU A 701 13.56 2.31 -6.62
C LEU A 701 12.68 1.89 -5.44
N LYS A 702 13.02 0.76 -4.79
CA LYS A 702 12.23 0.16 -3.70
C LYS A 702 12.27 1.02 -2.42
N ARG A 703 11.49 2.12 -2.41
CA ARG A 703 11.45 3.09 -1.31
C ARG A 703 10.57 2.66 -0.15
N PHE A 704 9.47 1.95 -0.41
CA PHE A 704 8.54 1.52 0.64
C PHE A 704 9.01 0.23 1.32
N SER A 705 8.92 0.22 2.65
CA SER A 705 9.22 -0.95 3.48
C SER A 705 8.06 -1.25 4.43
N TYR A 706 7.55 -2.48 4.35
CA TYR A 706 6.39 -2.96 5.08
C TYR A 706 6.87 -3.75 6.33
N SER A 707 6.87 -3.12 7.49
CA SER A 707 6.92 -3.83 8.78
C SER A 707 5.52 -4.01 9.34
N ARG A 708 5.30 -5.02 10.19
CA ARG A 708 3.98 -5.27 10.84
C ARG A 708 3.46 -4.07 11.63
N TYR A 709 4.36 -3.20 12.12
CA TYR A 709 4.03 -2.07 12.98
C TYR A 709 4.34 -0.70 12.36
N MET A 710 5.09 -0.66 11.24
CA MET A 710 5.60 0.59 10.65
C MET A 710 5.66 0.49 9.13
N ARG A 711 5.15 1.51 8.43
CA ARG A 711 5.28 1.66 6.97
C ARG A 711 6.29 2.78 6.70
N ASP A 712 7.56 2.41 6.49
CA ASP A 712 8.67 3.35 6.29
C ASP A 712 8.83 3.67 4.79
N LYS A 713 9.30 4.89 4.48
CA LYS A 713 9.63 5.34 3.13
C LYS A 713 11.04 5.92 3.12
N LEU A 714 11.92 5.28 2.33
CA LEU A 714 13.30 5.70 2.17
C LEU A 714 13.40 6.96 1.29
N ASP A 715 13.28 8.14 1.90
CA ASP A 715 13.51 9.46 1.28
C ASP A 715 15.02 9.78 1.10
N SER A 716 15.85 8.76 0.85
CA SER A 716 17.25 8.90 0.43
C SER A 716 17.33 9.55 -0.95
N LEU A 717 18.25 10.50 -1.17
CA LEU A 717 18.51 10.99 -2.52
C LEU A 717 19.24 9.89 -3.30
N VAL A 718 18.64 9.46 -4.41
CA VAL A 718 19.31 8.58 -5.39
C VAL A 718 19.79 9.48 -6.52
N ASP A 719 21.09 9.49 -6.74
CA ASP A 719 21.76 10.19 -7.83
C ASP A 719 21.71 9.30 -9.07
N PHE A 720 20.90 9.69 -10.06
CA PHE A 720 20.68 8.94 -11.30
C PHE A 720 20.97 9.83 -12.53
N PRO A 721 21.79 9.36 -13.48
CA PRO A 721 22.21 10.19 -14.61
C PRO A 721 21.08 10.34 -15.64
N LEU A 722 20.87 11.57 -16.12
CA LEU A 722 19.83 11.87 -17.11
C LEU A 722 20.17 11.38 -18.53
N ARG A 723 21.46 11.16 -18.81
CA ARG A 723 22.01 10.75 -20.11
C ARG A 723 23.22 9.85 -19.93
N ASP A 724 23.56 9.07 -20.94
CA ASP A 724 24.75 8.23 -21.01
C ASP A 724 24.91 7.23 -19.84
N LEU A 725 23.80 6.74 -19.27
CA LEU A 725 23.80 5.65 -18.28
C LEU A 725 24.39 4.39 -18.92
N ASP A 726 25.65 4.11 -18.59
CA ASP A 726 26.36 2.93 -19.05
C ASP A 726 26.00 1.72 -18.18
N MET A 727 25.22 0.80 -18.75
CA MET A 727 24.86 -0.46 -18.12
C MET A 727 25.80 -1.61 -18.50
N SER A 728 26.76 -1.37 -19.39
CA SER A 728 27.63 -2.41 -19.97
C SER A 728 28.52 -3.10 -18.91
N GLU A 729 28.84 -2.39 -17.82
CA GLU A 729 29.63 -2.90 -16.70
C GLU A 729 28.90 -3.93 -15.82
N PHE A 730 27.55 -3.96 -15.87
CA PHE A 730 26.72 -4.90 -15.11
C PHE A 730 26.28 -6.12 -15.94
N LEU A 731 26.61 -6.16 -17.22
CA LEU A 731 26.23 -7.22 -18.14
C LEU A 731 27.26 -8.35 -18.16
N ILE A 732 26.84 -9.55 -17.75
CA ILE A 732 27.71 -10.75 -17.74
C ILE A 732 27.87 -11.41 -19.11
N ASN A 733 27.14 -10.96 -20.12
CA ASN A 733 27.22 -11.49 -21.49
C ASN A 733 28.29 -10.74 -22.29
N PRO A 734 29.42 -11.38 -22.66
CA PRO A 734 30.54 -10.69 -23.34
C PRO A 734 30.23 -10.23 -24.76
N ASN A 735 29.07 -10.62 -25.33
CA ASN A 735 28.66 -10.24 -26.69
C ASN A 735 27.56 -9.15 -26.71
N ALA A 736 27.15 -8.62 -25.55
CA ALA A 736 25.98 -7.72 -25.47
C ALA A 736 26.17 -6.34 -26.12
N GLY A 737 27.42 -5.93 -26.38
CA GLY A 737 27.74 -4.60 -26.92
C GLY A 737 27.58 -3.47 -25.89
N PRO A 738 27.81 -2.21 -26.30
CA PRO A 738 27.70 -1.06 -25.41
C PRO A 738 26.22 -0.68 -25.16
N CYS A 739 25.75 -0.84 -23.92
CA CYS A 739 24.39 -0.51 -23.51
C CYS A 739 24.34 0.85 -22.79
N ARG A 740 24.27 1.93 -23.57
CA ARG A 740 24.02 3.30 -23.07
C ARG A 740 22.54 3.65 -23.10
N TYR A 741 22.07 4.31 -22.04
CA TYR A 741 20.69 4.75 -21.88
C TYR A 741 20.57 6.23 -21.54
N ASP A 742 19.54 6.88 -22.06
CA ASP A 742 19.13 8.23 -21.67
C ASP A 742 17.76 8.18 -20.97
N LEU A 743 17.54 9.06 -19.99
CA LEU A 743 16.29 9.10 -19.23
C LEU A 743 15.19 9.81 -20.05
N ILE A 744 14.00 9.22 -20.10
CA ILE A 744 12.84 9.74 -20.85
C ILE A 744 11.64 10.08 -19.96
N ALA A 745 11.48 9.43 -18.80
CA ALA A 745 10.45 9.78 -17.82
C ALA A 745 10.80 9.36 -16.38
N VAL A 746 10.15 9.98 -15.40
CA VAL A 746 10.26 9.71 -13.96
C VAL A 746 8.87 9.81 -13.33
N SER A 747 8.39 8.73 -12.72
CA SER A 747 7.32 8.78 -11.72
C SER A 747 7.91 9.28 -10.40
N ASN A 748 7.32 10.33 -9.83
CA ASN A 748 7.69 10.90 -8.53
C ASN A 748 6.65 10.53 -7.46
N HIS A 749 7.07 10.34 -6.21
CA HIS A 749 6.18 10.21 -5.05
C HIS A 749 6.56 11.13 -3.88
N TYR A 750 5.64 12.04 -3.55
CA TYR A 750 5.71 12.97 -2.42
C TYR A 750 4.85 12.45 -1.25
N GLY A 751 5.21 12.77 -0.01
CA GLY A 751 4.53 12.21 1.17
C GLY A 751 4.81 10.71 1.38
N GLY A 752 3.91 10.02 2.11
CA GLY A 752 4.06 8.63 2.55
C GLY A 752 2.80 7.78 2.35
N MET A 753 2.86 6.48 2.68
CA MET A 753 1.80 5.50 2.33
C MET A 753 0.41 5.76 2.93
N GLY A 754 0.28 6.59 3.97
CA GLY A 754 -1.02 7.01 4.52
C GLY A 754 -1.57 8.31 3.92
N GLY A 755 -0.81 8.96 3.03
CA GLY A 755 -1.09 10.28 2.50
C GLY A 755 0.12 10.80 1.72
N GLY A 756 0.07 10.65 0.41
CA GLY A 756 1.08 11.08 -0.54
C GLY A 756 0.47 11.55 -1.86
N HIS A 757 1.32 11.85 -2.83
CA HIS A 757 0.91 12.32 -4.16
C HIS A 757 1.94 11.92 -5.21
N TYR A 758 1.46 11.60 -6.42
CA TYR A 758 2.30 11.21 -7.55
C TYR A 758 2.23 12.23 -8.67
N THR A 759 3.39 12.61 -9.21
CA THR A 759 3.50 13.38 -10.46
C THR A 759 4.43 12.64 -11.42
N ALA A 760 4.51 13.08 -12.67
CA ALA A 760 5.51 12.56 -13.62
C ALA A 760 6.33 13.69 -14.24
N TYR A 761 7.66 13.53 -14.30
CA TYR A 761 8.48 14.24 -15.29
C TYR A 761 8.56 13.40 -16.56
N ALA A 762 8.44 13.99 -17.73
CA ALA A 762 8.74 13.30 -18.99
C ALA A 762 9.32 14.25 -20.05
N LYS A 763 10.19 13.71 -20.91
CA LYS A 763 10.76 14.39 -22.07
C LYS A 763 9.83 14.21 -23.27
N ASN A 764 9.26 15.30 -23.78
CA ASN A 764 8.35 15.23 -24.93
C ASN A 764 9.12 14.92 -26.22
N LYS A 765 8.71 13.87 -26.95
CA LYS A 765 9.38 13.43 -28.19
C LYS A 765 9.25 14.39 -29.38
N GLY A 766 8.40 15.41 -29.30
CA GLY A 766 8.13 16.36 -30.38
C GLY A 766 9.00 17.62 -30.35
N ASP A 767 9.43 18.06 -29.17
CA ASP A 767 10.28 19.25 -29.01
C ASP A 767 11.53 19.05 -28.11
N GLU A 768 11.74 17.81 -27.66
CA GLU A 768 12.82 17.33 -26.80
C GLU A 768 12.94 17.98 -25.40
N LYS A 769 11.90 18.70 -24.92
CA LYS A 769 11.93 19.35 -23.60
C LYS A 769 11.27 18.53 -22.50
N TRP A 770 11.70 18.79 -21.27
CA TRP A 770 11.12 18.20 -20.07
C TRP A 770 9.88 18.96 -19.60
N TYR A 771 8.88 18.19 -19.16
CA TYR A 771 7.62 18.68 -18.62
C TYR A 771 7.25 17.92 -17.35
N ASN A 772 6.69 18.63 -16.37
CA ASN A 772 6.04 18.09 -15.18
C ASN A 772 4.54 17.98 -15.43
N PHE A 773 4.01 16.78 -15.23
CA PHE A 773 2.60 16.41 -15.32
C PHE A 773 2.09 16.13 -13.91
N ASP A 774 1.28 17.04 -13.40
CA ASP A 774 0.71 17.02 -12.05
C ASP A 774 -0.83 16.97 -12.18
N ASP A 775 -1.36 15.75 -12.24
CA ASP A 775 -2.71 15.42 -12.70
C ASP A 775 -3.09 16.19 -13.98
N SER A 776 -4.05 17.12 -13.92
CA SER A 776 -4.52 17.91 -15.07
C SER A 776 -3.60 19.08 -15.44
N SER A 777 -2.58 19.38 -14.64
CA SER A 777 -1.61 20.44 -14.89
C SER A 777 -0.41 19.92 -15.67
N VAL A 778 0.00 20.67 -16.70
CA VAL A 778 1.24 20.41 -17.46
C VAL A 778 2.08 21.67 -17.47
N SER A 779 3.32 21.57 -17.01
CA SER A 779 4.23 22.70 -16.81
C SER A 779 5.64 22.38 -17.33
N PRO A 780 6.38 23.32 -17.92
CA PRO A 780 7.78 23.08 -18.31
C PRO A 780 8.65 22.78 -17.09
N ALA A 781 9.61 21.88 -17.24
CA ALA A 781 10.58 21.50 -16.20
C ALA A 781 12.02 21.64 -16.72
N SER A 782 12.98 21.82 -15.81
CA SER A 782 14.42 21.72 -16.12
C SER A 782 14.97 20.33 -15.80
N GLU A 783 16.10 19.99 -16.43
CA GLU A 783 16.80 18.72 -16.18
C GLU A 783 17.22 18.58 -14.70
N ASP A 784 17.68 19.67 -14.07
CA ASP A 784 18.07 19.69 -12.64
C ASP A 784 16.91 19.38 -11.69
N GLN A 785 15.65 19.60 -12.10
CA GLN A 785 14.46 19.30 -11.28
C GLN A 785 14.09 17.82 -11.32
N CYS A 786 14.54 17.08 -12.34
CA CYS A 786 14.18 15.67 -12.52
C CYS A 786 14.91 14.76 -11.52
N VAL A 787 16.16 15.07 -11.13
CA VAL A 787 16.92 14.30 -10.13
C VAL A 787 16.55 14.75 -8.72
N SER A 788 15.60 14.06 -8.09
CA SER A 788 15.09 14.43 -6.77
C SER A 788 14.88 13.23 -5.84
N LYS A 789 14.70 13.50 -4.54
CA LYS A 789 14.27 12.50 -3.55
C LYS A 789 12.94 11.83 -3.89
N ALA A 790 12.07 12.52 -4.65
CA ALA A 790 10.75 12.01 -4.99
C ALA A 790 10.79 10.97 -6.13
N GLY A 791 11.84 10.96 -6.97
CA GLY A 791 11.96 10.01 -8.08
C GLY A 791 11.84 8.56 -7.59
N TYR A 792 10.88 7.82 -8.15
CA TYR A 792 10.41 6.54 -7.64
C TYR A 792 10.47 5.42 -8.69
N VAL A 793 10.00 5.70 -9.92
CA VAL A 793 10.23 4.81 -11.08
C VAL A 793 10.85 5.63 -12.20
N LEU A 794 11.99 5.17 -12.72
CA LEU A 794 12.77 5.80 -13.78
C LEU A 794 12.55 5.03 -15.09
N PHE A 795 12.39 5.74 -16.20
CA PHE A 795 12.23 5.15 -17.54
C PHE A 795 13.39 5.60 -18.43
N TYR A 796 14.16 4.64 -18.90
CA TYR A 796 15.37 4.83 -19.69
C TYR A 796 15.22 4.26 -21.09
N GLN A 797 15.68 4.95 -22.14
CA GLN A 797 15.70 4.46 -23.52
C GLN A 797 17.13 4.25 -24.03
N ARG A 798 17.38 3.13 -24.72
CA ARG A 798 18.72 2.72 -25.19
C ARG A 798 19.11 3.47 -26.47
N GLN A 799 20.29 4.10 -26.46
CA GLN A 799 20.71 5.08 -27.47
C GLN A 799 20.88 4.49 -28.90
N ASP A 800 21.19 3.21 -29.03
CA ASP A 800 21.29 2.51 -30.30
C ASP A 800 19.92 2.43 -31.00
N THR A 801 18.87 2.08 -30.27
CA THR A 801 17.51 1.91 -30.80
C THR A 801 16.89 3.21 -31.34
N VAL A 802 17.39 4.38 -30.89
CA VAL A 802 16.99 5.70 -31.39
C VAL A 802 17.52 5.95 -32.82
N LYS A 803 18.64 5.33 -33.22
CA LYS A 803 19.35 5.62 -34.48
C LYS A 803 18.90 4.80 -35.68
N GLY A 804 17.74 4.13 -35.59
CA GLY A 804 17.12 3.44 -36.72
C GLY A 804 17.83 2.16 -37.18
N THR A 805 18.75 1.61 -36.37
CA THR A 805 19.24 0.24 -36.59
C THR A 805 18.07 -0.72 -36.41
N ALA A 806 17.68 -1.39 -37.49
CA ALA A 806 16.60 -2.36 -37.46
C ALA A 806 16.88 -3.49 -36.45
N VAL A 807 15.82 -3.86 -35.74
CA VAL A 807 15.62 -5.09 -34.95
C VAL A 807 16.74 -6.12 -35.10
N CYS A 808 17.60 -6.25 -34.08
CA CYS A 808 18.65 -7.27 -34.03
C CYS A 808 18.12 -8.65 -33.60
N THR A 809 17.07 -9.11 -34.26
CA THR A 809 16.67 -10.53 -34.28
C THR A 809 16.65 -11.00 -35.73
N GLN A 810 17.81 -11.43 -36.23
CA GLN A 810 17.86 -12.33 -37.38
C GLN A 810 17.61 -13.76 -36.86
N PRO A 811 16.45 -14.38 -37.12
CA PRO A 811 16.34 -15.82 -36.98
C PRO A 811 17.21 -16.48 -38.05
N LEU A 812 18.15 -17.32 -37.63
CA LEU A 812 18.82 -18.25 -38.53
C LEU A 812 17.84 -19.38 -38.87
N ASP A 813 16.97 -19.18 -39.88
CA ASP A 813 16.36 -20.23 -40.73
C ASP A 813 15.32 -19.70 -41.75
N GLU A 814 15.71 -18.77 -42.65
CA GLU A 814 14.96 -18.49 -43.89
C GLU A 814 15.84 -18.60 -45.15
N GLN A 815 16.50 -19.75 -45.31
CA GLN A 815 17.15 -20.16 -46.58
C GLN A 815 16.70 -21.54 -47.06
N ASP A 816 15.39 -21.84 -47.01
CA ASP A 816 14.76 -22.80 -47.94
C ASP A 816 13.21 -22.71 -47.93
N ARG A 817 12.65 -21.69 -48.62
CA ARG A 817 11.31 -21.70 -49.27
C ARG A 817 10.99 -20.38 -50.02
N CYS A 818 11.65 -20.20 -51.16
CA CYS A 818 11.11 -19.39 -52.27
C CYS A 818 11.91 -19.70 -53.55
N ARG A 819 11.37 -20.58 -54.39
CA ARG A 819 11.70 -20.68 -55.81
C ARG A 819 10.40 -20.41 -56.58
N ASP A 820 10.56 -19.88 -57.79
CA ASP A 820 9.51 -19.36 -58.66
C ASP A 820 8.89 -18.07 -58.06
N ASP A 821 8.84 -16.91 -58.74
CA ASP A 821 9.12 -16.59 -60.14
C ASP A 821 9.66 -15.15 -60.33
N GLY A 822 10.37 -14.90 -61.44
CA GLY A 822 10.30 -13.62 -62.16
C GLY A 822 11.20 -12.41 -61.81
N CYS A 823 12.31 -12.27 -62.56
CA CYS A 823 12.81 -10.98 -63.11
C CYS A 823 13.56 -9.99 -62.14
N PRO A 824 14.24 -8.92 -62.64
CA PRO A 824 15.71 -9.01 -62.66
C PRO A 824 16.50 -7.75 -62.20
N VAL A 825 17.51 -7.94 -61.35
CA VAL A 825 18.69 -7.05 -61.29
C VAL A 825 19.97 -7.89 -61.14
N ARG A 826 20.86 -7.81 -62.13
CA ARG A 826 22.22 -8.37 -62.09
C ARG A 826 23.19 -7.36 -62.71
N GLU A 827 23.80 -6.52 -61.88
CA GLU A 827 25.12 -5.93 -62.16
C GLU A 827 25.69 -5.29 -60.89
N LEU A 828 26.97 -4.86 -60.94
CA LEU A 828 27.70 -4.20 -59.85
C LEU A 828 27.89 -5.02 -58.55
N LEU A 829 28.74 -6.05 -58.61
CA LEU A 829 29.87 -6.24 -57.66
C LEU A 829 30.76 -7.45 -58.03
N ARG A 830 31.30 -7.45 -59.26
CA ARG A 830 32.42 -8.31 -59.70
C ARG A 830 33.60 -7.44 -60.14
N TYR A 831 34.20 -6.67 -59.21
CA TYR A 831 35.40 -5.88 -59.53
C TYR A 831 36.27 -5.56 -58.30
N ALA A 832 36.69 -6.58 -57.54
CA ALA A 832 37.60 -6.40 -56.41
C ALA A 832 38.43 -7.66 -56.11
N GLU A 833 39.30 -8.11 -57.04
CA GLU A 833 40.51 -8.88 -56.72
C GLU A 833 41.44 -9.02 -57.95
N THR A 834 42.75 -9.20 -57.70
CA THR A 834 43.89 -8.96 -58.64
C THR A 834 44.02 -7.46 -59.03
N ARG A 835 45.17 -6.77 -58.90
CA ARG A 835 46.61 -7.07 -58.63
C ARG A 835 47.31 -5.75 -58.15
N THR A 836 48.57 -5.63 -57.68
CA THR A 836 49.75 -6.53 -57.67
C THR A 836 50.76 -6.15 -56.54
N LEU A 837 51.24 -7.15 -55.79
CA LEU A 837 52.65 -7.45 -55.43
C LEU A 837 53.61 -6.49 -54.65
N LEU A 838 54.56 -7.17 -53.97
CA LEU A 838 55.81 -6.70 -53.32
C LEU A 838 55.62 -5.86 -52.04
N TRP A 839 56.17 -6.26 -50.88
CA TRP A 839 57.61 -6.43 -50.65
C TRP A 839 58.04 -7.71 -49.88
N VAL A 840 59.37 -7.90 -49.75
CA VAL A 840 60.03 -9.03 -49.05
C VAL A 840 60.94 -8.48 -47.94
N GLY A 841 61.00 -9.13 -46.77
CA GLY A 841 61.97 -8.75 -45.72
C GLY A 841 61.91 -9.67 -44.50
N HIS A 842 63.07 -10.23 -44.10
CA HIS A 842 63.24 -11.09 -42.93
C HIS A 842 63.87 -10.33 -41.75
N CYS A 843 63.90 -10.96 -40.58
CA CYS A 843 64.41 -10.43 -39.32
C CYS A 843 65.86 -9.90 -39.36
N VAL A 844 66.13 -8.86 -38.57
CA VAL A 844 67.43 -8.59 -37.93
C VAL A 844 67.18 -8.23 -36.46
N CYS A 845 68.14 -8.50 -35.57
CA CYS A 845 68.01 -8.40 -34.11
C CYS A 845 68.63 -7.11 -33.54
N VAL A 846 68.47 -6.90 -32.21
CA VAL A 846 69.16 -5.94 -31.32
C VAL A 846 68.88 -4.44 -31.63
N TRP A 847 68.71 -3.53 -30.66
CA TRP A 847 68.79 -3.56 -29.19
C TRP A 847 67.42 -3.46 -28.51
#